data_AF-A0A831NUL9-F1
#
_entry.id   AF-A0A831NUL9-F1
#
_cell.length_a   1.000
_cell.length_b   1.000
_cell.length_c   1.000
_cell.angle_alpha   90.00
_cell.angle_beta   90.00
_cell.angle_gamma   90.00
#
_symmetry.space_group_name_H-M   'P 1'
#
loop_
_entity.id
_entity.type
_entity.pdbx_description
1 polymer ?
#
loop_
_entity_poly.entity_id
_entity_poly.type
_entity_poly.pdbx_seq_one_letter_code
_entity_poly.pdbx_strand_id
1 'polypeptide(L)'
;MAFEKWSSLPAVTSDLGLKALRAIRTMGYEACRSFRRYCGLPKMTPDCALKTILLLNRFDDAQNRAAQGLFAVAGMNAVQALDSLGIIARVHDHQARAAGAFAGVAGMNVGMLDDALPLIRQMSRDDAWNAGTLFLSPAMTREEAWFWLVAYFANPPAVREKQFFHSLGPERRMTLLRAFYDGGEELVWRINNLHAITDRFGFEISAAELSRYSAKQLQKRFEQLSPQIRFGFGSRFYPLLATGRKGGMIAVLRRATAADRVETARNLTSTNIYALLAQGSELYDSSFRDILAPILRQSIEKRFSGNLLEFLHAADPGNLLVSSFIVSLAQKGKLTAFFPENNREQEQILDLVALSAFKDENSIILFSATFMHLLEVLDQPARTFLIRKMSQEADSGSSGFTRLISVILQYYMREYPQLLSVEARSIIDRLIVRHGAVDLYKYLDTPFAQWKKDGRLGSISVFHADDDGRRSFASFLTMLLESGYRLRLSEQFTVVPLSAKIRQAAGKLIRYAQLHPAKGLPLLFNGMQRNHFCVTLVRRIDGLTISQAASVYSDEKNQELLIERFILGGTEMFAQRGHSYWRSEQITKPLNVLMKEGRLSKKDLAAKQRFLSLGSCGGVKAYTRLSEMFLGHVDILATIGTGLAAINDPYNKNLFEVIARNPSTLSWQDISRKSAFIFKGDHGRDYLQPGTLPAILHKILNEERKSQADGIPGEKAAGSAGDPMG
;
A
#
# COMPACT_ATOMS: atom_id res chain seq x y z
N MET A 1 -20.84 -7.62 30.04
CA MET A 1 -20.46 -6.19 29.95
C MET A 1 -21.57 -5.22 29.50
N ALA A 2 -22.20 -5.32 28.31
CA ALA A 2 -23.22 -4.32 27.90
C ALA A 2 -24.48 -4.36 28.78
N PHE A 3 -24.96 -5.57 29.12
CA PHE A 3 -26.09 -5.77 30.03
C PHE A 3 -25.77 -5.29 31.47
N GLU A 4 -24.56 -5.55 31.97
CA GLU A 4 -24.10 -5.02 33.28
C GLU A 4 -24.15 -3.49 33.30
N LYS A 5 -23.69 -2.82 32.23
CA LYS A 5 -23.71 -1.35 32.19
C LYS A 5 -25.13 -0.80 32.14
N TRP A 6 -26.03 -1.42 31.38
CA TRP A 6 -27.44 -1.01 31.35
C TRP A 6 -28.16 -1.30 32.68
N SER A 7 -27.91 -2.46 33.30
CA SER A 7 -28.52 -2.81 34.59
C SER A 7 -28.03 -1.95 35.76
N SER A 8 -26.87 -1.29 35.61
CA SER A 8 -26.38 -0.30 36.56
C SER A 8 -27.10 1.07 36.50
N LEU A 9 -28.04 1.26 35.56
CA LEU A 9 -28.83 2.48 35.48
C LEU A 9 -29.85 2.57 36.64
N PRO A 10 -30.15 3.80 37.12
CA PRO A 10 -31.23 3.99 38.08
C PRO A 10 -32.57 3.49 37.55
N ALA A 11 -33.43 2.99 38.45
CA ALA A 11 -34.81 2.55 38.16
C ALA A 11 -34.96 1.32 37.23
N VAL A 12 -33.94 0.46 37.15
CA VAL A 12 -34.06 -0.85 36.47
C VAL A 12 -34.90 -1.83 37.30
N THR A 13 -35.92 -2.44 36.67
CA THR A 13 -36.73 -3.52 37.26
C THR A 13 -36.42 -4.86 36.62
N SER A 14 -36.79 -5.98 37.27
CA SER A 14 -36.61 -7.34 36.73
C SER A 14 -37.27 -7.54 35.37
N ASP A 15 -38.46 -6.96 35.16
CA ASP A 15 -39.18 -7.03 33.87
C ASP A 15 -38.45 -6.27 32.76
N LEU A 16 -37.91 -5.08 33.08
CA LEU A 16 -37.05 -4.34 32.16
C LEU A 16 -35.76 -5.12 31.87
N GLY A 17 -35.20 -5.80 32.87
CA GLY A 17 -34.03 -6.68 32.73
C GLY A 17 -34.23 -7.81 31.73
N LEU A 18 -35.38 -8.50 31.77
CA LEU A 18 -35.72 -9.54 30.79
C LEU A 18 -35.85 -8.99 29.37
N LYS A 19 -36.48 -7.82 29.20
CA LYS A 19 -36.58 -7.13 27.91
C LYS A 19 -35.21 -6.69 27.39
N ALA A 20 -34.38 -6.11 28.26
CA ALA A 20 -33.04 -5.64 27.95
C ALA A 20 -32.11 -6.78 27.53
N LEU A 21 -32.13 -7.90 28.25
CA LEU A 21 -31.30 -9.06 27.93
C LEU A 21 -31.61 -9.60 26.53
N ARG A 22 -32.91 -9.69 26.16
CA ARG A 22 -33.33 -10.10 24.82
C ARG A 22 -32.85 -9.11 23.76
N ALA A 23 -33.03 -7.81 23.99
CA ALA A 23 -32.63 -6.78 23.03
C ALA A 23 -31.10 -6.73 22.84
N ILE A 24 -30.33 -6.74 23.93
CA ILE A 24 -28.86 -6.62 23.90
C ILE A 24 -28.21 -7.84 23.23
N ARG A 25 -28.80 -9.04 23.39
CA ARG A 25 -28.32 -10.26 22.70
C ARG A 25 -28.37 -10.17 21.18
N THR A 26 -29.20 -9.29 20.60
CA THR A 26 -29.29 -9.11 19.15
C THR A 26 -28.23 -8.16 18.59
N MET A 27 -27.43 -7.52 19.44
CA MET A 27 -26.52 -6.47 19.03
C MET A 27 -25.21 -7.02 18.47
N GLY A 28 -24.74 -6.40 17.39
CA GLY A 28 -23.39 -6.64 16.85
C GLY A 28 -22.30 -6.10 17.79
N TYR A 29 -21.04 -6.44 17.50
CA TYR A 29 -19.90 -6.08 18.35
C TYR A 29 -19.72 -4.57 18.53
N GLU A 30 -19.66 -3.80 17.44
CA GLU A 30 -19.50 -2.34 17.52
C GLU A 30 -20.75 -1.66 18.07
N ALA A 31 -21.95 -2.15 17.74
CA ALA A 31 -23.21 -1.68 18.33
C ALA A 31 -23.23 -1.86 19.86
N CYS A 32 -22.76 -3.00 20.38
CA CYS A 32 -22.62 -3.23 21.82
C CYS A 32 -21.67 -2.21 22.48
N ARG A 33 -20.56 -1.89 21.82
CA ARG A 33 -19.58 -0.93 22.35
C ARG A 33 -20.15 0.49 22.40
N SER A 34 -20.84 0.91 21.34
CA SER A 34 -21.58 2.18 21.28
C SER A 34 -22.64 2.25 22.37
N PHE A 35 -23.46 1.21 22.50
CA PHE A 35 -24.52 1.13 23.49
C PHE A 35 -24.01 1.22 24.92
N ARG A 36 -22.90 0.53 25.23
CA ARG A 36 -22.27 0.61 26.55
C ARG A 36 -21.81 2.03 26.89
N ARG A 37 -21.26 2.77 25.91
CA ARG A 37 -20.87 4.17 26.09
C ARG A 37 -22.09 5.08 26.26
N TYR A 38 -23.13 4.88 25.44
CA TYR A 38 -24.39 5.61 25.54
C TYR A 38 -25.03 5.44 26.94
N CYS A 39 -25.07 4.21 27.47
CA CYS A 39 -25.56 3.95 28.83
C CYS A 39 -24.77 4.67 29.93
N GLY A 40 -23.52 5.08 29.66
CA GLY A 40 -22.70 5.82 30.61
C GLY A 40 -22.97 7.33 30.63
N LEU A 41 -23.84 7.85 29.76
CA LEU A 41 -24.08 9.28 29.66
C LEU A 41 -24.96 9.83 30.81
N PRO A 42 -24.73 11.09 31.23
CA PRO A 42 -25.62 11.79 32.14
C PRO A 42 -27.08 11.81 31.66
N LYS A 43 -28.02 11.80 32.62
CA LYS A 43 -29.48 11.82 32.39
C LYS A 43 -30.02 10.60 31.62
N MET A 44 -29.28 9.50 31.58
CA MET A 44 -29.73 8.27 30.94
C MET A 44 -30.83 7.57 31.75
N THR A 45 -31.88 7.11 31.07
CA THR A 45 -32.92 6.24 31.65
C THR A 45 -32.91 4.86 30.99
N PRO A 46 -33.32 3.79 31.70
CA PRO A 46 -33.36 2.44 31.15
C PRO A 46 -34.15 2.33 29.85
N ASP A 47 -35.33 2.96 29.77
CA ASP A 47 -36.18 2.94 28.58
C ASP A 47 -35.60 3.73 27.40
N CYS A 48 -34.96 4.88 27.66
CA CYS A 48 -34.28 5.65 26.63
C CYS A 48 -33.13 4.84 26.02
N ALA A 49 -32.32 4.19 26.86
CA ALA A 49 -31.26 3.30 26.41
C ALA A 49 -31.83 2.18 25.54
N LEU A 50 -32.87 1.45 25.98
CA LEU A 50 -33.43 0.35 25.20
C LEU A 50 -33.95 0.77 23.83
N LYS A 51 -34.56 1.96 23.70
CA LYS A 51 -35.03 2.49 22.41
C LYS A 51 -33.90 2.73 21.41
N THR A 52 -32.68 3.01 21.89
CA THR A 52 -31.52 3.23 21.00
C THR A 52 -30.89 1.95 20.44
N ILE A 53 -31.18 0.77 21.00
CA ILE A 53 -30.64 -0.51 20.51
C ILE A 53 -30.99 -0.74 19.03
N LEU A 54 -32.25 -0.47 18.66
CA LEU A 54 -32.71 -0.63 17.27
C LEU A 54 -31.95 0.29 16.31
N LEU A 55 -31.62 1.50 16.75
CA LEU A 55 -30.87 2.46 15.94
C LEU A 55 -29.41 2.01 15.77
N LEU A 56 -28.74 1.65 16.87
CA LEU A 56 -27.34 1.21 16.85
C LEU A 56 -27.15 -0.11 16.08
N ASN A 57 -28.15 -0.99 16.06
CA ASN A 57 -28.11 -2.21 15.26
C ASN A 57 -28.33 -1.98 13.76
N ARG A 58 -28.90 -0.84 13.36
CA ARG A 58 -29.00 -0.45 11.95
C ARG A 58 -27.74 0.23 11.44
N PHE A 59 -26.92 0.75 12.35
CA PHE A 59 -25.67 1.39 11.99
C PHE A 59 -24.65 0.36 11.52
N ASP A 60 -23.87 0.73 10.51
CA ASP A 60 -22.64 0.01 10.19
C ASP A 60 -21.56 0.23 11.26
N ASP A 61 -20.40 -0.42 11.08
CA ASP A 61 -19.28 -0.30 12.00
C ASP A 61 -18.69 1.12 12.07
N ALA A 62 -18.68 1.86 10.96
CA ALA A 62 -18.14 3.22 10.91
C ALA A 62 -19.04 4.20 11.67
N GLN A 63 -20.35 4.12 11.45
CA GLN A 63 -21.37 4.88 12.17
C GLN A 63 -21.36 4.56 13.67
N ASN A 64 -21.22 3.28 14.04
CA ASN A 64 -21.08 2.90 15.44
C ASN A 64 -19.80 3.45 16.09
N ARG A 65 -18.65 3.38 15.41
CA ARG A 65 -17.41 3.99 15.92
C ARG A 65 -17.51 5.51 16.04
N ALA A 66 -18.18 6.16 15.09
CA ALA A 66 -18.46 7.59 15.17
C ALA A 66 -19.28 7.94 16.42
N ALA A 67 -20.37 7.19 16.65
CA ALA A 67 -21.18 7.33 17.86
C ALA A 67 -20.36 7.18 19.15
N GLN A 68 -19.43 6.21 19.20
CA GLN A 68 -18.53 6.04 20.34
C GLN A 68 -17.65 7.28 20.61
N GLY A 69 -17.21 7.97 19.56
CA GLY A 69 -16.45 9.23 19.65
C GLY A 69 -17.32 10.37 20.17
N LEU A 70 -18.52 10.53 19.60
CA LEU A 70 -19.49 11.56 20.01
C LEU A 70 -19.86 11.45 21.49
N PHE A 71 -20.12 10.23 21.96
CA PHE A 71 -20.47 9.99 23.37
C PHE A 71 -19.32 10.23 24.35
N ALA A 72 -18.08 10.30 23.85
CA ALA A 72 -16.91 10.58 24.67
C ALA A 72 -16.65 12.08 24.85
N VAL A 73 -17.37 12.95 24.13
CA VAL A 73 -17.23 14.40 24.22
C VAL A 73 -17.68 14.88 25.61
N ALA A 74 -16.86 15.72 26.23
CA ALA A 74 -17.15 16.26 27.55
C ALA A 74 -18.45 17.09 27.55
N GLY A 75 -19.32 16.84 28.53
CA GLY A 75 -20.61 17.50 28.66
C GLY A 75 -21.74 16.87 27.83
N MET A 76 -21.47 15.84 27.02
CA MET A 76 -22.49 15.11 26.27
C MET A 76 -23.48 14.43 27.24
N ASN A 77 -24.79 14.60 27.01
CA ASN A 77 -25.84 13.92 27.76
C ASN A 77 -26.71 13.04 26.85
N ALA A 78 -27.56 12.19 27.44
CA ALA A 78 -28.39 11.23 26.73
C ALA A 78 -29.27 11.85 25.62
N VAL A 79 -29.83 13.04 25.84
CA VAL A 79 -30.73 13.71 24.88
C VAL A 79 -29.94 14.23 23.68
N GLN A 80 -28.86 14.97 23.94
CA GLN A 80 -27.99 15.50 22.87
C GLN A 80 -27.35 14.38 22.06
N ALA A 81 -26.95 13.30 22.72
CA ALA A 81 -26.43 12.12 22.07
C ALA A 81 -27.47 11.47 21.15
N LEU A 82 -28.75 11.43 21.54
CA LEU A 82 -29.82 10.91 20.68
C LEU A 82 -30.00 11.76 19.41
N ASP A 83 -29.95 13.08 19.53
CA ASP A 83 -30.03 14.00 18.39
C ASP A 83 -28.85 13.80 17.43
N SER A 84 -27.64 13.70 18.00
CA SER A 84 -26.41 13.38 17.25
C SER A 84 -26.53 12.04 16.50
N LEU A 85 -27.11 11.01 17.13
CA LEU A 85 -27.36 9.72 16.45
C LEU A 85 -28.34 9.87 15.28
N GLY A 86 -29.33 10.75 15.40
CA GLY A 86 -30.25 11.07 14.30
C GLY A 86 -29.54 11.61 13.05
N ILE A 87 -28.42 12.32 13.23
CA ILE A 87 -27.57 12.80 12.13
C ILE A 87 -26.66 11.67 11.64
N ILE A 88 -26.01 10.93 12.54
CA ILE A 88 -25.12 9.79 12.18
C ILE A 88 -25.86 8.72 11.37
N ALA A 89 -27.15 8.51 11.64
CA ALA A 89 -27.98 7.60 10.84
C ALA A 89 -28.08 7.96 9.35
N ARG A 90 -27.74 9.20 8.97
CA ARG A 90 -27.90 9.75 7.62
C ARG A 90 -26.58 10.04 6.91
N VAL A 91 -25.45 9.80 7.57
CA VAL A 91 -24.12 9.97 6.95
C VAL A 91 -23.62 8.64 6.39
N HIS A 92 -22.82 8.70 5.33
CA HIS A 92 -22.13 7.51 4.82
C HIS A 92 -20.81 7.26 5.58
N ASP A 93 -20.16 6.12 5.37
CA ASP A 93 -19.00 5.64 6.14
C ASP A 93 -17.88 6.68 6.32
N HIS A 94 -17.50 7.40 5.25
CA HIS A 94 -16.42 8.40 5.35
C HIS A 94 -16.82 9.63 6.17
N GLN A 95 -18.06 10.10 6.04
CA GLN A 95 -18.60 11.18 6.87
C GLN A 95 -18.73 10.73 8.33
N ALA A 96 -19.12 9.47 8.58
CA ALA A 96 -19.12 8.92 9.93
C ALA A 96 -17.71 8.92 10.53
N ARG A 97 -16.70 8.46 9.77
CA ARG A 97 -15.29 8.49 10.21
C ARG A 97 -14.82 9.91 10.49
N ALA A 98 -15.15 10.87 9.62
CA ALA A 98 -14.83 12.28 9.82
C ALA A 98 -15.48 12.84 11.09
N ALA A 99 -16.76 12.54 11.32
CA ALA A 99 -17.48 12.96 12.52
C ALA A 99 -16.87 12.34 13.78
N GLY A 100 -16.52 11.05 13.75
CA GLY A 100 -15.85 10.39 14.87
C GLY A 100 -14.47 10.96 15.15
N ALA A 101 -13.68 11.26 14.11
CA ALA A 101 -12.37 11.88 14.23
C ALA A 101 -12.46 13.31 14.78
N PHE A 102 -13.39 14.11 14.26
CA PHE A 102 -13.67 15.46 14.74
C PHE A 102 -14.07 15.45 16.22
N ALA A 103 -14.99 14.57 16.61
CA ALA A 103 -15.41 14.41 18.01
C ALA A 103 -14.27 13.92 18.92
N GLY A 104 -13.31 13.20 18.37
CA GLY A 104 -12.14 12.68 19.09
C GLY A 104 -11.02 13.70 19.32
N VAL A 105 -11.09 14.90 18.73
CA VAL A 105 -10.09 15.95 18.94
C VAL A 105 -10.09 16.39 20.40
N ALA A 106 -8.90 16.57 20.97
CA ALA A 106 -8.74 16.94 22.38
C ALA A 106 -9.45 18.27 22.69
N GLY A 107 -10.21 18.29 23.79
CA GLY A 107 -10.93 19.49 24.25
C GLY A 107 -12.20 19.83 23.48
N MET A 108 -12.67 18.95 22.58
CA MET A 108 -13.94 19.11 21.87
C MET A 108 -15.13 19.25 22.84
N ASN A 109 -16.13 20.05 22.46
CA ASN A 109 -17.34 20.28 23.25
C ASN A 109 -18.60 20.03 22.42
N VAL A 110 -19.74 19.89 23.09
CA VAL A 110 -21.01 19.53 22.47
C VAL A 110 -21.53 20.60 21.50
N GLY A 111 -21.42 21.89 21.85
CA GLY A 111 -21.94 22.97 20.98
C GLY A 111 -21.23 23.02 19.62
N MET A 112 -19.90 22.95 19.63
CA MET A 112 -19.12 22.89 18.39
C MET A 112 -19.41 21.63 17.58
N LEU A 113 -19.68 20.51 18.26
CA LEU A 113 -20.06 19.26 17.60
C LEU A 113 -21.44 19.36 16.93
N ASP A 114 -22.42 19.96 17.61
CA ASP A 114 -23.78 20.14 17.09
C ASP A 114 -23.77 20.98 15.80
N ASP A 115 -22.93 22.03 15.74
CA ASP A 115 -22.76 22.85 14.54
C ASP A 115 -21.95 22.14 13.44
N ALA A 116 -21.01 21.27 13.82
CA ALA A 116 -20.12 20.57 12.89
C ALA A 116 -20.82 19.43 12.12
N LEU A 117 -21.68 18.66 12.78
CA LEU A 117 -22.31 17.47 12.19
C LEU A 117 -23.12 17.76 10.91
N PRO A 118 -23.91 18.85 10.82
CA PRO A 118 -24.57 19.25 9.58
C PRO A 118 -23.61 19.56 8.44
N LEU A 119 -22.44 20.16 8.73
CA LEU A 119 -21.42 20.48 7.73
C LEU A 119 -20.73 19.21 7.24
N ILE A 120 -20.36 18.31 8.14
CA ILE A 120 -19.77 17.01 7.79
C ILE A 120 -20.72 16.19 6.91
N ARG A 121 -22.03 16.21 7.19
CA ARG A 121 -23.05 15.52 6.36
C ARG A 121 -23.11 16.05 4.92
N GLN A 122 -22.67 17.27 4.66
CA GLN A 122 -22.69 17.87 3.32
C GLN A 122 -21.41 17.59 2.52
N MET A 123 -20.35 17.10 3.17
CA MET A 123 -19.09 16.82 2.50
C MET A 123 -19.24 15.71 1.46
N SER A 124 -18.49 15.83 0.36
CA SER A 124 -18.31 14.72 -0.57
C SER A 124 -17.57 13.56 0.11
N ARG A 125 -17.60 12.38 -0.51
CA ARG A 125 -16.89 11.20 -0.02
C ARG A 125 -15.38 11.43 0.15
N ASP A 126 -14.79 12.18 -0.76
CA ASP A 126 -13.34 12.45 -0.79
C ASP A 126 -12.97 13.51 0.25
N ASP A 127 -13.82 14.54 0.39
CA ASP A 127 -13.60 15.61 1.36
C ASP A 127 -13.76 15.12 2.80
N ALA A 128 -14.79 14.31 3.06
CA ALA A 128 -14.97 13.68 4.36
C ALA A 128 -13.78 12.80 4.75
N TRP A 129 -13.23 12.05 3.79
CA TRP A 129 -12.05 11.22 4.03
C TRP A 129 -10.81 12.06 4.36
N ASN A 130 -10.52 13.09 3.56
CA ASN A 130 -9.40 13.99 3.80
C ASN A 130 -9.55 14.76 5.12
N ALA A 131 -10.75 15.25 5.42
CA ALA A 131 -11.04 15.95 6.68
C ALA A 131 -10.87 15.03 7.87
N GLY A 132 -11.42 13.81 7.82
CA GLY A 132 -11.25 12.81 8.86
C GLY A 132 -9.79 12.46 9.10
N THR A 133 -9.00 12.31 8.04
CA THR A 133 -7.55 12.08 8.14
C THR A 133 -6.84 13.26 8.81
N LEU A 134 -7.16 14.49 8.41
CA LEU A 134 -6.61 15.70 9.00
C LEU A 134 -6.92 15.81 10.50
N PHE A 135 -8.17 15.51 10.91
CA PHE A 135 -8.58 15.59 12.31
C PHE A 135 -7.88 14.57 13.23
N LEU A 136 -7.35 13.49 12.67
CA LEU A 136 -6.56 12.51 13.41
C LEU A 136 -5.10 12.94 13.63
N SER A 137 -4.69 14.10 13.10
CA SER A 137 -3.35 14.65 13.35
C SER A 137 -3.12 14.85 14.86
N PRO A 138 -1.99 14.37 15.42
CA PRO A 138 -1.70 14.49 16.85
C PRO A 138 -1.66 15.93 17.37
N ALA A 139 -1.34 16.89 16.49
CA ALA A 139 -1.27 18.32 16.81
C ALA A 139 -2.62 19.03 16.64
N MET A 140 -3.69 18.32 16.27
CA MET A 140 -5.00 18.93 16.02
C MET A 140 -5.63 19.45 17.31
N THR A 141 -5.94 20.74 17.34
CA THR A 141 -6.75 21.37 18.39
C THR A 141 -8.18 21.54 17.92
N ARG A 142 -9.11 21.79 18.85
CA ARG A 142 -10.52 22.03 18.49
C ARG A 142 -10.70 23.28 17.62
N GLU A 143 -9.92 24.33 17.86
CA GLU A 143 -9.96 25.57 17.08
C GLU A 143 -9.47 25.35 15.64
N GLU A 144 -8.39 24.59 15.46
CA GLU A 144 -7.90 24.23 14.13
C GLU A 144 -8.86 23.28 13.41
N ALA A 145 -9.41 22.28 14.11
CA ALA A 145 -10.40 21.38 13.51
C ALA A 145 -11.62 22.14 13.00
N TRP A 146 -12.12 23.11 13.79
CA TRP A 146 -13.20 24.01 13.38
C TRP A 146 -12.83 24.88 12.19
N PHE A 147 -11.63 25.48 12.20
CA PHE A 147 -11.12 26.24 11.07
C PHE A 147 -11.13 25.40 9.80
N TRP A 148 -10.56 24.20 9.82
CA TRP A 148 -10.50 23.34 8.65
C TRP A 148 -11.89 22.92 8.16
N LEU A 149 -12.79 22.61 9.07
CA LEU A 149 -14.17 22.25 8.74
C LEU A 149 -14.90 23.40 8.02
N VAL A 150 -14.95 24.58 8.64
CA VAL A 150 -15.76 25.71 8.18
C VAL A 150 -15.07 26.52 7.11
N ALA A 151 -13.79 26.88 7.33
CA ALA A 151 -13.07 27.76 6.44
C ALA A 151 -12.49 27.05 5.23
N TYR A 152 -12.38 25.70 5.23
CA TYR A 152 -11.82 24.95 4.09
C TYR A 152 -12.79 23.90 3.55
N PHE A 153 -13.06 22.80 4.26
CA PHE A 153 -13.79 21.64 3.71
C PHE A 153 -15.26 21.88 3.41
N ALA A 154 -15.91 22.85 4.05
CA ALA A 154 -17.27 23.26 3.72
C ALA A 154 -17.35 24.07 2.40
N ASN A 155 -16.21 24.47 1.81
CA ASN A 155 -16.17 25.28 0.59
C ASN A 155 -15.98 24.44 -0.69
N PRO A 156 -16.51 24.88 -1.85
CA PRO A 156 -16.28 24.22 -3.13
C PRO A 156 -14.79 24.14 -3.53
N PRO A 157 -14.37 23.14 -4.33
CA PRO A 157 -12.97 22.95 -4.74
C PRO A 157 -12.27 24.22 -5.26
N ALA A 158 -12.94 25.02 -6.11
CA ALA A 158 -12.36 26.25 -6.65
C ALA A 158 -12.02 27.30 -5.57
N VAL A 159 -12.85 27.38 -4.52
CA VAL A 159 -12.62 28.28 -3.38
C VAL A 159 -11.48 27.75 -2.52
N ARG A 160 -11.46 26.44 -2.26
CA ARG A 160 -10.38 25.77 -1.52
C ARG A 160 -9.02 25.92 -2.18
N GLU A 161 -8.99 25.80 -3.50
CA GLU A 161 -7.79 26.03 -4.32
C GLU A 161 -7.25 27.45 -4.11
N LYS A 162 -8.13 28.46 -4.19
CA LYS A 162 -7.77 29.86 -3.96
C LYS A 162 -7.29 30.09 -2.53
N GLN A 163 -8.01 29.56 -1.54
CA GLN A 163 -7.64 29.69 -0.13
C GLN A 163 -6.27 29.07 0.16
N PHE A 164 -5.99 27.90 -0.42
CA PHE A 164 -4.72 27.22 -0.23
C PHE A 164 -3.54 28.10 -0.64
N PHE A 165 -3.57 28.66 -1.85
CA PHE A 165 -2.44 29.42 -2.39
C PHE A 165 -2.37 30.88 -1.93
N HIS A 166 -3.50 31.50 -1.56
CA HIS A 166 -3.55 32.94 -1.27
C HIS A 166 -3.85 33.30 0.19
N SER A 167 -4.40 32.38 0.98
CA SER A 167 -4.90 32.70 2.34
C SER A 167 -4.25 31.86 3.43
N LEU A 168 -3.91 30.59 3.16
CA LEU A 168 -3.26 29.74 4.14
C LEU A 168 -1.78 30.11 4.27
N GLY A 169 -1.30 30.22 5.51
CA GLY A 169 0.13 30.32 5.82
C GLY A 169 0.86 28.98 5.63
N PRO A 170 2.21 28.99 5.58
CA PRO A 170 3.03 27.81 5.28
C PRO A 170 2.73 26.60 6.18
N GLU A 171 2.62 26.79 7.50
CA GLU A 171 2.33 25.72 8.46
C GLU A 171 1.01 24.99 8.17
N ARG A 172 -0.05 25.74 7.87
CA ARG A 172 -1.35 25.17 7.51
C ARG A 172 -1.30 24.43 6.17
N ARG A 173 -0.56 24.96 5.19
CA ARG A 173 -0.36 24.25 3.90
C ARG A 173 0.36 22.93 4.10
N MET A 174 1.43 22.91 4.90
CA MET A 174 2.17 21.69 5.21
C MET A 174 1.30 20.67 5.94
N THR A 175 0.53 21.10 6.94
CA THR A 175 -0.37 20.22 7.71
C THR A 175 -1.41 19.58 6.81
N LEU A 176 -2.03 20.36 5.92
CA LEU A 176 -3.02 19.87 4.97
C LEU A 176 -2.39 18.96 3.91
N LEU A 177 -1.21 19.30 3.38
CA LEU A 177 -0.49 18.47 2.41
C LEU A 177 -0.15 17.10 3.00
N ARG A 178 0.30 17.06 4.26
CA ARG A 178 0.54 15.80 5.00
C ARG A 178 -0.73 14.98 5.11
N ALA A 179 -1.86 15.60 5.48
CA ALA A 179 -3.14 14.91 5.57
C ALA A 179 -3.62 14.36 4.22
N PHE A 180 -3.42 15.07 3.11
CA PHE A 180 -3.71 14.55 1.77
C PHE A 180 -2.82 13.38 1.39
N TYR A 181 -1.55 13.43 1.78
CA TYR A 181 -0.62 12.32 1.56
C TYR A 181 -1.02 11.08 2.37
N ASP A 182 -1.22 11.23 3.68
CA ASP A 182 -1.58 10.16 4.60
C ASP A 182 -2.96 9.57 4.27
N GLY A 183 -3.89 10.40 3.80
CA GLY A 183 -5.22 10.01 3.34
C GLY A 183 -5.25 9.48 1.90
N GLY A 184 -4.11 9.49 1.19
CA GLY A 184 -4.05 9.19 -0.24
C GLY A 184 -4.51 7.78 -0.61
N GLU A 185 -4.37 6.79 0.28
CA GLU A 185 -4.69 5.38 0.02
C GLU A 185 -6.12 5.17 -0.49
N GLU A 186 -7.13 5.77 0.14
CA GLU A 186 -8.54 5.63 -0.25
C GLU A 186 -8.82 6.28 -1.61
N LEU A 187 -8.17 7.42 -1.90
CA LEU A 187 -8.32 8.13 -3.18
C LEU A 187 -7.62 7.36 -4.31
N VAL A 188 -6.42 6.85 -4.05
CA VAL A 188 -5.72 5.93 -4.95
C VAL A 188 -6.59 4.71 -5.23
N TRP A 189 -7.14 4.07 -4.19
CA TRP A 189 -8.03 2.92 -4.31
C TRP A 189 -9.25 3.25 -5.16
N ARG A 190 -9.92 4.38 -4.91
CA ARG A 190 -11.07 4.82 -5.69
C ARG A 190 -10.72 5.06 -7.16
N ILE A 191 -9.66 5.81 -7.44
CA ILE A 191 -9.22 6.12 -8.82
C ILE A 191 -8.81 4.84 -9.54
N ASN A 192 -8.11 3.93 -8.86
CA ASN A 192 -7.69 2.67 -9.43
C ASN A 192 -8.88 1.74 -9.70
N ASN A 193 -9.88 1.69 -8.81
CA ASN A 193 -11.09 0.90 -9.03
C ASN A 193 -11.88 1.38 -10.24
N LEU A 194 -11.88 2.68 -10.54
CA LEU A 194 -12.53 3.22 -11.72
C LEU A 194 -11.74 2.95 -13.02
N HIS A 195 -10.61 2.23 -12.98
CA HIS A 195 -9.95 1.73 -14.18
C HIS A 195 -10.84 0.75 -14.95
N ALA A 196 -11.66 -0.03 -14.25
CA ALA A 196 -12.60 -0.98 -14.83
C ALA A 196 -13.93 -1.00 -14.06
N ILE A 197 -14.90 -1.81 -14.47
CA ILE A 197 -16.12 -1.99 -13.67
C ILE A 197 -15.78 -2.94 -12.53
N THR A 198 -15.83 -2.46 -11.29
CA THR A 198 -15.50 -3.28 -10.11
C THR A 198 -16.72 -3.63 -9.28
N ASP A 199 -16.56 -4.63 -8.41
CA ASP A 199 -17.53 -4.94 -7.37
C ASP A 199 -17.36 -4.02 -6.14
N ARG A 200 -18.06 -4.34 -5.04
CA ARG A 200 -18.03 -3.51 -3.82
C ARG A 200 -16.69 -3.53 -3.08
N PHE A 201 -15.81 -4.45 -3.42
CA PHE A 201 -14.50 -4.64 -2.79
C PHE A 201 -13.36 -4.18 -3.69
N GLY A 202 -13.68 -3.61 -4.87
CA GLY A 202 -12.67 -3.16 -5.84
C GLY A 202 -12.23 -4.24 -6.83
N PHE A 203 -12.85 -5.42 -6.83
CA PHE A 203 -12.50 -6.48 -7.78
C PHE A 203 -13.10 -6.20 -9.16
N GLU A 204 -12.27 -6.24 -10.21
CA GLU A 204 -12.76 -6.12 -11.58
C GLU A 204 -13.78 -7.23 -11.90
N ILE A 205 -14.92 -6.84 -12.47
CA ILE A 205 -15.96 -7.76 -12.92
C ILE A 205 -15.70 -8.10 -14.38
N SER A 206 -15.34 -9.37 -14.65
CA SER A 206 -15.05 -9.83 -16.00
C SER A 206 -16.19 -9.58 -17.00
N ALA A 207 -15.86 -9.51 -18.29
CA ALA A 207 -16.86 -9.40 -19.36
C ALA A 207 -17.90 -10.54 -19.35
N ALA A 208 -17.45 -11.77 -19.02
CA ALA A 208 -18.30 -12.96 -18.94
C ALA A 208 -19.23 -12.92 -17.72
N GLU A 209 -18.80 -12.30 -16.62
CA GLU A 209 -19.65 -12.10 -15.46
C GLU A 209 -20.66 -10.97 -15.70
N LEU A 210 -20.23 -9.83 -16.26
CA LEU A 210 -21.11 -8.72 -16.60
C LEU A 210 -22.23 -9.15 -17.57
N SER A 211 -21.95 -10.04 -18.52
CA SER A 211 -22.98 -10.55 -19.45
C SER A 211 -24.02 -11.43 -18.76
N ARG A 212 -23.66 -12.07 -17.64
CA ARG A 212 -24.58 -12.86 -16.80
C ARG A 212 -25.39 -12.01 -15.85
N TYR A 213 -25.04 -10.74 -15.63
CA TYR A 213 -25.79 -9.86 -14.75
C TYR A 213 -27.22 -9.63 -15.27
N SER A 214 -28.14 -9.47 -14.32
CA SER A 214 -29.47 -8.93 -14.58
C SER A 214 -29.39 -7.45 -14.91
N ALA A 215 -30.42 -6.93 -15.60
CA ALA A 215 -30.52 -5.50 -15.91
C ALA A 215 -30.50 -4.64 -14.62
N LYS A 216 -31.13 -5.13 -13.54
CA LYS A 216 -31.12 -4.49 -12.21
C LYS A 216 -29.72 -4.45 -11.58
N GLN A 217 -28.92 -5.50 -11.76
CA GLN A 217 -27.53 -5.50 -11.28
C GLN A 217 -26.68 -4.48 -12.06
N LEU A 218 -26.85 -4.39 -13.38
CA LEU A 218 -26.16 -3.39 -14.20
C LEU A 218 -26.60 -1.95 -13.85
N GLN A 219 -27.89 -1.74 -13.62
CA GLN A 219 -28.43 -0.46 -13.14
C GLN A 219 -27.81 -0.09 -11.79
N LYS A 220 -27.76 -1.01 -10.83
CA LYS A 220 -27.15 -0.76 -9.52
C LYS A 220 -25.69 -0.32 -9.64
N ARG A 221 -24.93 -0.89 -10.59
CA ARG A 221 -23.55 -0.45 -10.86
C ARG A 221 -23.49 0.95 -11.45
N PHE A 222 -24.36 1.25 -12.40
CA PHE A 222 -24.46 2.61 -12.96
C PHE A 222 -24.82 3.64 -11.89
N GLU A 223 -25.72 3.28 -10.96
CA GLU A 223 -26.15 4.13 -9.86
C GLU A 223 -25.07 4.41 -8.81
N GLN A 224 -23.98 3.63 -8.79
CA GLN A 224 -22.82 3.84 -7.92
C GLN A 224 -21.86 4.92 -8.44
N LEU A 225 -21.97 5.31 -9.72
CA LEU A 225 -21.13 6.36 -10.31
C LEU A 225 -21.52 7.74 -9.76
N SER A 226 -20.62 8.72 -9.89
CA SER A 226 -20.89 10.08 -9.43
C SER A 226 -22.17 10.67 -10.06
N PRO A 227 -22.89 11.57 -9.36
CA PRO A 227 -24.10 12.20 -9.89
C PRO A 227 -23.91 12.83 -11.27
N GLN A 228 -22.79 13.50 -11.50
CA GLN A 228 -22.44 14.14 -12.78
C GLN A 228 -22.38 13.12 -13.93
N ILE A 229 -21.72 11.98 -13.69
CA ILE A 229 -21.59 10.92 -14.70
C ILE A 229 -22.93 10.23 -14.96
N ARG A 230 -23.70 9.97 -13.90
CA ARG A 230 -25.05 9.40 -14.05
C ARG A 230 -25.95 10.29 -14.89
N PHE A 231 -25.88 11.61 -14.65
CA PHE A 231 -26.61 12.59 -15.45
C PHE A 231 -26.14 12.58 -16.91
N GLY A 232 -24.83 12.68 -17.15
CA GLY A 232 -24.26 12.76 -18.50
C GLY A 232 -24.45 11.51 -19.36
N PHE A 233 -24.48 10.32 -18.76
CA PHE A 233 -24.65 9.05 -19.48
C PHE A 233 -26.06 8.47 -19.39
N GLY A 234 -26.93 9.03 -18.54
CA GLY A 234 -28.27 8.51 -18.26
C GLY A 234 -29.16 8.44 -19.51
N SER A 235 -29.11 9.47 -20.37
CA SER A 235 -29.87 9.50 -21.63
C SER A 235 -29.54 8.36 -22.59
N ARG A 236 -28.35 7.76 -22.46
CA ARG A 236 -27.92 6.57 -23.23
C ARG A 236 -28.19 5.28 -22.46
N PHE A 237 -28.06 5.30 -21.14
CA PHE A 237 -28.19 4.10 -20.30
C PHE A 237 -29.65 3.68 -20.08
N TYR A 238 -30.53 4.60 -19.69
CA TYR A 238 -31.91 4.29 -19.31
C TYR A 238 -32.78 3.75 -20.47
N PRO A 239 -32.65 4.22 -21.73
CA PRO A 239 -33.38 3.59 -22.84
C PRO A 239 -32.95 2.14 -23.10
N LEU A 240 -31.67 1.82 -22.91
CA LEU A 240 -31.15 0.45 -23.03
C LEU A 240 -31.63 -0.44 -21.89
N LEU A 241 -31.78 0.12 -20.69
CA LEU A 241 -32.40 -0.54 -19.54
C LEU A 241 -33.87 -0.87 -19.83
N ALA A 242 -34.64 0.10 -20.34
CA ALA A 242 -36.06 -0.07 -20.68
C ALA A 242 -36.28 -1.13 -21.77
N THR A 243 -35.36 -1.26 -22.72
CA THR A 243 -35.43 -2.22 -23.83
C THR A 243 -34.68 -3.54 -23.57
N GLY A 244 -34.08 -3.73 -22.38
CA GLY A 244 -33.39 -4.96 -22.00
C GLY A 244 -32.08 -5.25 -22.77
N ARG A 245 -31.51 -4.28 -23.47
CA ARG A 245 -30.31 -4.48 -24.32
C ARG A 245 -29.01 -4.48 -23.50
N LYS A 246 -28.75 -5.59 -22.79
CA LYS A 246 -27.62 -5.73 -21.84
C LYS A 246 -26.24 -5.41 -22.43
N GLY A 247 -25.94 -5.85 -23.66
CA GLY A 247 -24.64 -5.58 -24.30
C GLY A 247 -24.39 -4.08 -24.46
N GLY A 248 -25.41 -3.32 -24.85
CA GLY A 248 -25.35 -1.87 -24.92
C GLY A 248 -25.19 -1.22 -23.54
N MET A 249 -25.92 -1.71 -22.53
CA MET A 249 -25.80 -1.22 -21.15
C MET A 249 -24.37 -1.38 -20.62
N ILE A 250 -23.73 -2.53 -20.87
CA ILE A 250 -22.34 -2.80 -20.46
C ILE A 250 -21.37 -1.84 -21.17
N ALA A 251 -21.56 -1.60 -22.47
CA ALA A 251 -20.72 -0.68 -23.23
C ALA A 251 -20.86 0.79 -22.76
N VAL A 252 -22.07 1.21 -22.38
CA VAL A 252 -22.29 2.53 -21.77
C VAL A 252 -21.67 2.58 -20.37
N LEU A 253 -21.88 1.56 -19.54
CA LEU A 253 -21.33 1.49 -18.18
C LEU A 253 -19.80 1.55 -18.17
N ARG A 254 -19.11 0.87 -19.09
CA ARG A 254 -17.64 0.93 -19.22
C ARG A 254 -17.16 2.36 -19.52
N ARG A 255 -17.80 3.03 -20.48
CA ARG A 255 -17.46 4.42 -20.84
C ARG A 255 -17.77 5.40 -19.71
N ALA A 256 -18.90 5.21 -19.03
CA ALA A 256 -19.29 6.00 -17.87
C ALA A 256 -18.29 5.82 -16.72
N THR A 257 -17.86 4.58 -16.45
CA THR A 257 -16.87 4.28 -15.40
C THR A 257 -15.51 4.93 -15.69
N ALA A 258 -15.01 4.83 -16.93
CA ALA A 258 -13.79 5.49 -17.34
C ALA A 258 -13.89 7.03 -17.25
N ALA A 259 -15.06 7.60 -17.59
CA ALA A 259 -15.32 9.03 -17.42
C ALA A 259 -15.37 9.43 -15.93
N ASP A 260 -15.94 8.59 -15.07
CA ASP A 260 -16.00 8.83 -13.62
C ASP A 260 -14.62 8.82 -12.95
N ARG A 261 -13.68 8.04 -13.50
CA ARG A 261 -12.27 8.09 -13.09
C ARG A 261 -11.67 9.49 -13.32
N VAL A 262 -11.89 10.05 -14.50
CA VAL A 262 -11.40 11.39 -14.87
C VAL A 262 -12.12 12.46 -14.04
N GLU A 263 -13.43 12.33 -13.87
CA GLU A 263 -14.24 13.27 -13.09
C GLU A 263 -13.86 13.26 -11.61
N THR A 264 -13.58 12.08 -11.04
CA THR A 264 -13.05 11.97 -9.67
C THR A 264 -11.74 12.73 -9.53
N ALA A 265 -10.81 12.61 -10.48
CA ALA A 265 -9.55 13.35 -10.45
C ALA A 265 -9.74 14.87 -10.62
N ARG A 266 -10.68 15.31 -11.46
CA ARG A 266 -10.97 16.75 -11.68
C ARG A 266 -11.60 17.43 -10.47
N ASN A 267 -12.28 16.68 -9.61
CA ASN A 267 -12.89 17.21 -8.40
C ASN A 267 -11.90 17.40 -7.25
N LEU A 268 -10.65 16.95 -7.41
CA LEU A 268 -9.56 17.15 -6.45
C LEU A 268 -8.86 18.51 -6.66
N THR A 269 -8.31 19.06 -5.58
CA THR A 269 -7.43 20.24 -5.62
C THR A 269 -6.07 19.88 -6.21
N SER A 270 -5.32 20.86 -6.72
CA SER A 270 -3.99 20.58 -7.31
C SER A 270 -3.02 20.03 -6.26
N THR A 271 -3.11 20.53 -5.03
CA THR A 271 -2.30 20.03 -3.89
C THR A 271 -2.62 18.57 -3.58
N ASN A 272 -3.89 18.16 -3.68
CA ASN A 272 -4.28 16.77 -3.47
C ASN A 272 -3.74 15.88 -4.61
N ILE A 273 -3.90 16.29 -5.87
CA ILE A 273 -3.31 15.58 -7.02
C ILE A 273 -1.79 15.47 -6.88
N TYR A 274 -1.11 16.53 -6.46
CA TYR A 274 0.33 16.52 -6.18
C TYR A 274 0.69 15.47 -5.12
N ALA A 275 -0.05 15.40 -4.01
CA ALA A 275 0.14 14.39 -2.98
C ALA A 275 -0.10 12.95 -3.49
N LEU A 276 -1.06 12.75 -4.39
CA LEU A 276 -1.30 11.45 -5.04
C LEU A 276 -0.19 11.08 -6.03
N LEU A 277 0.29 12.03 -6.83
CA LEU A 277 1.40 11.81 -7.78
C LEU A 277 2.73 11.56 -7.06
N ALA A 278 2.91 12.09 -5.85
CA ALA A 278 4.03 11.71 -4.99
C ALA A 278 3.95 10.24 -4.50
N GLN A 279 2.83 9.57 -4.71
CA GLN A 279 2.61 8.13 -4.42
C GLN A 279 2.52 7.33 -5.73
N GLY A 280 3.30 7.70 -6.75
CA GLY A 280 3.17 7.18 -8.11
C GLY A 280 3.27 5.66 -8.27
N SER A 281 3.92 4.96 -7.34
CA SER A 281 3.98 3.49 -7.32
C SER A 281 2.66 2.81 -6.98
N GLU A 282 1.73 3.51 -6.31
CA GLU A 282 0.43 2.97 -5.89
C GLU A 282 -0.66 3.20 -6.95
N LEU A 283 -0.41 4.06 -7.94
CA LEU A 283 -1.32 4.37 -9.04
C LEU A 283 -1.07 3.46 -10.24
N TYR A 284 -2.14 3.04 -10.92
CA TYR A 284 -2.01 2.46 -12.27
C TYR A 284 -1.29 3.45 -13.20
N ASP A 285 -0.50 2.93 -14.13
CA ASP A 285 0.22 3.75 -15.11
C ASP A 285 -0.73 4.69 -15.86
N SER A 286 -1.91 4.20 -16.25
CA SER A 286 -2.94 5.02 -16.89
C SER A 286 -3.59 6.06 -15.95
N SER A 287 -3.70 5.78 -14.64
CA SER A 287 -4.21 6.77 -13.66
C SER A 287 -3.23 7.93 -13.57
N PHE A 288 -1.94 7.59 -13.49
CA PHE A 288 -0.86 8.53 -13.32
C PHE A 288 -0.64 9.35 -14.59
N ARG A 289 -0.34 8.67 -15.70
CA ARG A 289 0.18 9.27 -16.93
C ARG A 289 -0.89 9.98 -17.74
N ASP A 290 -2.10 9.44 -17.76
CA ASP A 290 -3.14 9.86 -18.70
C ASP A 290 -4.23 10.71 -18.05
N ILE A 291 -4.28 10.73 -16.70
CA ILE A 291 -5.32 11.44 -15.95
C ILE A 291 -4.70 12.46 -14.99
N LEU A 292 -4.03 12.00 -13.92
CA LEU A 292 -3.59 12.88 -12.84
C LEU A 292 -2.48 13.85 -13.27
N ALA A 293 -1.43 13.37 -13.94
CA ALA A 293 -0.34 14.24 -14.38
C ALA A 293 -0.81 15.32 -15.39
N PRO A 294 -1.62 15.00 -16.43
CA PRO A 294 -2.19 16.04 -17.30
C PRO A 294 -3.06 17.07 -16.59
N ILE A 295 -3.91 16.65 -15.63
CA ILE A 295 -4.76 17.57 -14.88
C ILE A 295 -3.91 18.50 -14.02
N LEU A 296 -2.89 17.99 -13.32
CA LEU A 296 -1.99 18.82 -12.53
C LEU A 296 -1.22 19.82 -13.42
N ARG A 297 -0.68 19.35 -14.55
CA ARG A 297 0.02 20.20 -15.50
C ARG A 297 -0.87 21.36 -15.97
N GLN A 298 -2.11 21.08 -16.35
CA GLN A 298 -3.06 22.12 -16.75
C GLN A 298 -3.31 23.14 -15.62
N SER A 299 -3.31 22.71 -14.37
CA SER A 299 -3.45 23.61 -13.23
C SER A 299 -2.22 24.50 -13.03
N ILE A 300 -1.02 23.93 -13.16
CA ILE A 300 0.25 24.67 -13.11
C ILE A 300 0.31 25.70 -14.24
N GLU A 301 -0.06 25.32 -15.46
CA GLU A 301 -0.17 26.23 -16.61
C GLU A 301 -1.10 27.41 -16.33
N LYS A 302 -2.27 27.15 -15.74
CA LYS A 302 -3.27 28.19 -15.47
C LYS A 302 -2.91 29.14 -14.33
N ARG A 303 -2.19 28.67 -13.30
CA ARG A 303 -1.97 29.43 -12.05
C ARG A 303 -0.55 29.95 -11.88
N PHE A 304 0.42 29.23 -12.43
CA PHE A 304 1.85 29.51 -12.29
C PHE A 304 2.52 29.72 -13.65
N SER A 305 1.73 29.96 -14.71
CA SER A 305 2.22 30.14 -16.08
C SER A 305 3.12 29.00 -16.58
N GLY A 306 2.89 27.78 -16.07
CA GLY A 306 3.71 26.60 -16.40
C GLY A 306 4.99 26.46 -15.57
N ASN A 307 5.28 27.38 -14.64
CA ASN A 307 6.47 27.34 -13.80
C ASN A 307 6.34 26.30 -12.67
N LEU A 308 7.05 25.18 -12.83
CA LEU A 308 7.08 24.12 -11.82
C LEU A 308 7.72 24.57 -10.50
N LEU A 309 8.80 25.35 -10.55
CA LEU A 309 9.52 25.78 -9.34
C LEU A 309 8.62 26.65 -8.45
N GLU A 310 7.92 27.61 -9.04
CA GLU A 310 6.94 28.44 -8.33
C GLU A 310 5.81 27.59 -7.73
N PHE A 311 5.29 26.62 -8.48
CA PHE A 311 4.29 25.69 -7.97
C PHE A 311 4.81 24.92 -6.76
N LEU A 312 6.02 24.34 -6.82
CA LEU A 312 6.59 23.54 -5.73
C LEU A 312 6.75 24.38 -4.46
N HIS A 313 7.29 25.61 -4.57
CA HIS A 313 7.41 26.51 -3.42
C HIS A 313 6.05 26.90 -2.83
N ALA A 314 5.02 27.05 -3.67
CA ALA A 314 3.69 27.43 -3.22
C ALA A 314 2.90 26.25 -2.62
N ALA A 315 3.03 25.06 -3.21
CA ALA A 315 2.30 23.84 -2.88
C ALA A 315 2.91 23.08 -1.70
N ASP A 316 4.24 23.03 -1.64
CA ASP A 316 5.02 22.27 -0.66
C ASP A 316 6.17 23.12 -0.07
N PRO A 317 5.86 24.17 0.69
CA PRO A 317 6.87 25.07 1.24
C PRO A 317 7.83 24.38 2.23
N GLY A 318 7.43 23.24 2.80
CA GLY A 318 8.25 22.41 3.69
C GLY A 318 9.06 21.34 2.97
N ASN A 319 8.96 21.26 1.65
CA ASN A 319 9.68 20.30 0.82
C ASN A 319 9.47 18.82 1.25
N LEU A 320 8.23 18.49 1.64
CA LEU A 320 7.84 17.21 2.19
C LEU A 320 7.82 16.10 1.13
N LEU A 321 7.33 16.40 -0.08
CA LEU A 321 6.98 15.44 -1.11
C LEU A 321 7.72 15.66 -2.44
N VAL A 322 8.48 16.75 -2.60
CA VAL A 322 9.12 17.13 -3.87
C VAL A 322 9.96 15.99 -4.45
N SER A 323 10.85 15.39 -3.67
CA SER A 323 11.66 14.27 -4.15
C SER A 323 10.79 13.13 -4.69
N SER A 324 9.78 12.71 -3.93
CA SER A 324 8.88 11.63 -4.32
C SER A 324 8.05 11.96 -5.57
N PHE A 325 7.60 13.21 -5.71
CA PHE A 325 6.87 13.68 -6.88
C PHE A 325 7.74 13.69 -8.13
N ILE A 326 8.92 14.31 -8.07
CA ILE A 326 9.86 14.41 -9.20
C ILE A 326 10.32 13.03 -9.65
N VAL A 327 10.67 12.17 -8.70
CA VAL A 327 11.00 10.77 -8.93
C VAL A 327 9.86 10.03 -9.63
N SER A 328 8.62 10.17 -9.14
CA SER A 328 7.47 9.50 -9.72
C SER A 328 7.21 9.98 -11.16
N LEU A 329 7.40 11.27 -11.44
CA LEU A 329 7.34 11.80 -12.80
C LEU A 329 8.42 11.21 -13.70
N ALA A 330 9.67 11.08 -13.22
CA ALA A 330 10.77 10.47 -13.97
C ALA A 330 10.46 9.01 -14.32
N GLN A 331 10.11 8.22 -13.31
CA GLN A 331 9.77 6.81 -13.45
C GLN A 331 8.61 6.59 -14.43
N LYS A 332 7.56 7.42 -14.36
CA LYS A 332 6.38 7.28 -15.22
C LYS A 332 6.52 7.99 -16.57
N GLY A 333 7.73 8.46 -16.93
CA GLY A 333 8.01 9.10 -18.21
C GLY A 333 7.18 10.37 -18.44
N LYS A 334 7.00 11.16 -17.38
CA LYS A 334 6.28 12.45 -17.39
C LYS A 334 7.14 13.62 -16.93
N LEU A 335 8.38 13.40 -16.50
CA LEU A 335 9.26 14.47 -16.01
C LEU A 335 9.44 15.61 -17.00
N THR A 336 9.73 15.30 -18.26
CA THR A 336 9.93 16.28 -19.34
C THR A 336 8.69 17.14 -19.62
N ALA A 337 7.50 16.67 -19.24
CA ALA A 337 6.27 17.44 -19.38
C ALA A 337 6.13 18.55 -18.32
N PHE A 338 6.96 18.53 -17.27
CA PHE A 338 6.94 19.48 -16.16
C PHE A 338 8.27 20.22 -15.96
N PHE A 339 9.40 19.57 -16.28
CA PHE A 339 10.72 20.17 -16.06
C PHE A 339 10.98 21.34 -17.02
N PRO A 340 11.57 22.43 -16.53
CA PRO A 340 11.93 23.57 -17.37
C PRO A 340 13.08 23.22 -18.31
N GLU A 341 13.15 23.88 -19.47
CA GLU A 341 14.31 23.78 -20.39
C GLU A 341 15.53 24.55 -19.87
N ASN A 342 15.34 25.48 -18.92
CA ASN A 342 16.41 26.29 -18.35
C ASN A 342 17.24 25.51 -17.32
N ASN A 343 18.54 25.34 -17.57
CA ASN A 343 19.46 24.61 -16.68
C ASN A 343 19.49 25.16 -15.24
N ARG A 344 19.44 26.48 -15.06
CA ARG A 344 19.49 27.08 -13.71
C ARG A 344 18.22 26.79 -12.91
N GLU A 345 17.06 26.83 -13.56
CA GLU A 345 15.80 26.44 -12.91
C GLU A 345 15.76 24.93 -12.61
N GLN A 346 16.31 24.10 -13.51
CA GLN A 346 16.49 22.67 -13.22
C GLN A 346 17.35 22.46 -11.98
N GLU A 347 18.48 23.17 -11.85
CA GLU A 347 19.34 23.10 -10.65
C GLU A 347 18.58 23.51 -9.38
N GLN A 348 17.76 24.56 -9.42
CA GLN A 348 16.94 24.98 -8.27
C GLN A 348 15.88 23.93 -7.88
N ILE A 349 15.27 23.27 -8.86
CA ILE A 349 14.35 22.15 -8.59
C ILE A 349 15.13 20.97 -8.00
N LEU A 350 16.34 20.69 -8.50
CA LEU A 350 17.19 19.63 -7.98
C LEU A 350 17.72 19.93 -6.56
N ASP A 351 17.89 21.19 -6.19
CA ASP A 351 18.15 21.59 -4.80
C ASP A 351 16.96 21.22 -3.90
N LEU A 352 15.72 21.43 -4.34
CA LEU A 352 14.54 20.97 -3.59
C LEU A 352 14.49 19.44 -3.52
N VAL A 353 14.79 18.73 -4.62
CA VAL A 353 14.89 17.26 -4.61
C VAL A 353 15.93 16.80 -3.60
N ALA A 354 17.12 17.41 -3.58
CA ALA A 354 18.20 17.09 -2.66
C ALA A 354 17.78 17.30 -1.20
N LEU A 355 17.21 18.46 -0.87
CA LEU A 355 16.71 18.78 0.48
C LEU A 355 15.67 17.76 0.99
N SER A 356 14.87 17.17 0.09
CA SER A 356 13.84 16.18 0.45
C SER A 356 14.40 14.75 0.47
N ALA A 357 15.23 14.39 -0.51
CA ALA A 357 15.84 13.06 -0.67
C ALA A 357 16.94 12.78 0.35
N PHE A 358 17.68 13.80 0.77
CA PHE A 358 18.87 13.66 1.61
C PHE A 358 18.61 14.02 3.08
N LYS A 359 17.33 14.07 3.46
CA LYS A 359 16.91 14.40 4.83
C LYS A 359 17.32 13.36 5.87
N ASP A 360 17.21 12.08 5.53
CA ASP A 360 17.49 10.94 6.40
C ASP A 360 17.77 9.66 5.59
N GLU A 361 18.24 8.60 6.27
CA GLU A 361 18.63 7.35 5.63
C GLU A 361 17.47 6.65 4.90
N ASN A 362 16.23 6.80 5.38
CA ASN A 362 15.08 6.18 4.71
C ASN A 362 14.74 6.92 3.41
N SER A 363 14.83 8.24 3.43
CA SER A 363 14.54 9.11 2.29
C SER A 363 15.53 8.88 1.15
N ILE A 364 16.82 8.73 1.47
CA ILE A 364 17.83 8.48 0.44
C ILE A 364 17.73 7.08 -0.16
N ILE A 365 17.33 6.07 0.63
CA ILE A 365 17.07 4.72 0.10
C ILE A 365 15.89 4.75 -0.87
N LEU A 366 14.80 5.43 -0.52
CA LEU A 366 13.66 5.62 -1.43
C LEU A 366 14.10 6.29 -2.74
N PHE A 367 14.92 7.34 -2.65
CA PHE A 367 15.47 8.05 -3.80
C PHE A 367 16.35 7.15 -4.68
N SER A 368 17.20 6.31 -4.07
CA SER A 368 18.17 5.46 -4.78
C SER A 368 17.54 4.50 -5.79
N ALA A 369 16.33 4.00 -5.52
CA ALA A 369 15.67 3.03 -6.40
C ALA A 369 15.22 3.61 -7.74
N THR A 370 15.09 4.93 -7.79
CA THR A 370 14.61 5.66 -8.95
C THR A 370 15.64 6.65 -9.49
N PHE A 371 16.80 6.73 -8.84
CA PHE A 371 17.86 7.65 -9.21
C PHE A 371 18.36 7.42 -10.64
N MET A 372 18.36 6.16 -11.11
CA MET A 372 18.70 5.82 -12.50
C MET A 372 17.74 6.50 -13.48
N HIS A 373 16.43 6.39 -13.26
CA HIS A 373 15.42 6.99 -14.14
C HIS A 373 15.53 8.51 -14.15
N LEU A 374 15.86 9.12 -13.01
CA LEU A 374 16.12 10.55 -12.96
C LEU A 374 17.36 10.91 -13.80
N LEU A 375 18.48 10.21 -13.61
CA LEU A 375 19.70 10.45 -14.38
C LEU A 375 19.48 10.25 -15.89
N GLU A 376 18.72 9.24 -16.32
CA GLU A 376 18.44 9.01 -17.75
C GLU A 376 17.73 10.20 -18.42
N VAL A 377 16.86 10.89 -17.68
CA VAL A 377 16.02 11.97 -18.22
C VAL A 377 16.65 13.35 -18.06
N LEU A 378 17.47 13.57 -17.03
CA LEU A 378 18.16 14.84 -16.83
C LEU A 378 19.21 15.10 -17.92
N ASP A 379 19.47 16.36 -18.23
CA ASP A 379 20.60 16.74 -19.08
C ASP A 379 21.94 16.65 -18.32
N GLN A 380 23.04 16.60 -19.07
CA GLN A 380 24.38 16.35 -18.52
C GLN A 380 24.81 17.35 -17.41
N PRO A 381 24.53 18.67 -17.51
CA PRO A 381 24.83 19.62 -16.44
C PRO A 381 24.05 19.32 -15.16
N ALA A 382 22.75 19.09 -15.27
CA ALA A 382 21.86 18.78 -14.16
C ALA A 382 22.24 17.47 -13.44
N ARG A 383 22.65 16.43 -14.20
CA ARG A 383 23.22 15.19 -13.62
C ARG A 383 24.47 15.47 -12.78
N THR A 384 25.39 16.27 -13.34
CA THR A 384 26.67 16.59 -12.69
C THR A 384 26.45 17.42 -11.43
N PHE A 385 25.52 18.37 -11.46
CA PHE A 385 25.10 19.16 -10.31
C PHE A 385 24.57 18.27 -9.17
N LEU A 386 23.65 17.36 -9.47
CA LEU A 386 23.07 16.46 -8.47
C LEU A 386 24.12 15.54 -7.83
N ILE A 387 25.05 15.00 -8.62
CA ILE A 387 26.17 14.18 -8.11
C ILE A 387 27.08 15.00 -7.20
N ARG A 388 27.35 16.27 -7.55
CA ARG A 388 28.11 17.19 -6.70
C ARG A 388 27.40 17.43 -5.37
N LYS A 389 26.08 17.65 -5.39
CA LYS A 389 25.27 17.82 -4.18
C LYS A 389 25.32 16.58 -3.29
N MET A 390 25.15 15.39 -3.86
CA MET A 390 25.32 14.14 -3.12
C MET A 390 26.71 14.06 -2.46
N SER A 391 27.78 14.38 -3.19
CA SER A 391 29.14 14.38 -2.63
C SER A 391 29.29 15.34 -1.44
N GLN A 392 28.69 16.53 -1.51
CA GLN A 392 28.71 17.53 -0.43
C GLN A 392 27.91 17.09 0.81
N GLU A 393 26.75 16.49 0.60
CA GLU A 393 25.94 15.94 1.70
C GLU A 393 26.65 14.77 2.39
N ALA A 394 27.38 13.94 1.64
CA ALA A 394 28.21 12.88 2.21
C ALA A 394 29.34 13.44 3.09
N ASP A 395 29.90 14.59 2.76
CA ASP A 395 30.97 15.23 3.55
C ASP A 395 30.46 15.84 4.87
N SER A 396 29.15 16.10 5.00
CA SER A 396 28.54 16.74 6.17
C SER A 396 27.60 15.84 6.98
N GLY A 397 27.25 14.66 6.45
CA GLY A 397 26.32 13.71 7.06
C GLY A 397 26.89 12.87 8.20
N SER A 398 26.02 12.04 8.79
CA SER A 398 26.43 10.99 9.73
C SER A 398 27.27 9.92 9.02
N SER A 399 28.07 9.15 9.75
CA SER A 399 28.89 8.08 9.15
C SER A 399 28.07 7.09 8.32
N GLY A 400 26.84 6.78 8.77
CA GLY A 400 25.94 5.90 8.04
C GLY A 400 25.39 6.55 6.77
N PHE A 401 25.00 7.81 6.87
CA PHE A 401 24.51 8.58 5.74
C PHE A 401 25.59 8.78 4.66
N THR A 402 26.82 9.13 5.06
CA THR A 402 28.01 9.20 4.19
C THR A 402 28.25 7.88 3.46
N ARG A 403 28.14 6.75 4.18
CA ARG A 403 28.32 5.41 3.60
C ARG A 403 27.26 5.09 2.56
N LEU A 404 25.99 5.42 2.82
CA LEU A 404 24.89 5.21 1.87
C LEU A 404 25.10 6.01 0.57
N ILE A 405 25.46 7.30 0.67
CA ILE A 405 25.75 8.12 -0.53
C ILE A 405 26.94 7.55 -1.31
N SER A 406 28.03 7.23 -0.60
CA SER A 406 29.25 6.69 -1.22
C SER A 406 28.96 5.41 -1.99
N VAL A 407 28.14 4.51 -1.42
CA VAL A 407 27.70 3.27 -2.06
C VAL A 407 26.82 3.54 -3.28
N ILE A 408 25.87 4.48 -3.19
CA ILE A 408 25.05 4.88 -4.33
C ILE A 408 25.97 5.32 -5.48
N LEU A 409 26.83 6.30 -5.25
CA LEU A 409 27.68 6.86 -6.29
C LEU A 409 28.69 5.86 -6.85
N GLN A 410 29.31 5.04 -5.99
CA GLN A 410 30.22 3.96 -6.40
C GLN A 410 29.49 2.92 -7.27
N TYR A 411 28.25 2.55 -6.92
CA TYR A 411 27.43 1.64 -7.71
C TYR A 411 27.13 2.22 -9.10
N TYR A 412 26.72 3.49 -9.20
CA TYR A 412 26.46 4.12 -10.50
C TYR A 412 27.71 4.27 -11.37
N MET A 413 28.86 4.55 -10.75
CA MET A 413 30.14 4.58 -11.47
C MET A 413 30.51 3.23 -12.09
N ARG A 414 30.17 2.13 -11.41
CA ARG A 414 30.43 0.77 -11.88
C ARG A 414 29.42 0.29 -12.92
N GLU A 415 28.13 0.43 -12.64
CA GLU A 415 27.05 -0.19 -13.42
C GLU A 415 26.53 0.71 -14.55
N TYR A 416 26.63 2.03 -14.42
CA TYR A 416 26.09 3.00 -15.39
C TYR A 416 27.09 4.10 -15.77
N PRO A 417 28.35 3.77 -16.13
CA PRO A 417 29.36 4.77 -16.47
C PRO A 417 28.93 5.70 -17.62
N GLN A 418 28.08 5.22 -18.54
CA GLN A 418 27.54 5.98 -19.67
C GLN A 418 26.63 7.16 -19.25
N LEU A 419 26.07 7.14 -18.04
CA LEU A 419 25.25 8.25 -17.54
C LEU A 419 26.09 9.37 -16.90
N LEU A 420 27.40 9.15 -16.73
CA LEU A 420 28.30 10.02 -15.98
C LEU A 420 29.30 10.74 -16.89
N SER A 421 29.38 12.07 -16.76
CA SER A 421 30.43 12.89 -17.38
C SER A 421 31.80 12.58 -16.76
N VAL A 422 32.86 12.99 -17.44
CA VAL A 422 34.24 12.93 -16.90
C VAL A 422 34.33 13.67 -15.56
N GLU A 423 33.68 14.83 -15.46
CA GLU A 423 33.65 15.61 -14.22
C GLU A 423 32.91 14.87 -13.10
N ALA A 424 31.72 14.31 -13.38
CA ALA A 424 30.96 13.54 -12.41
C ALA A 424 31.76 12.33 -11.88
N ARG A 425 32.45 11.59 -12.76
CA ARG A 425 33.32 10.49 -12.36
C ARG A 425 34.45 10.96 -11.44
N SER A 426 35.10 12.08 -11.78
CA SER A 426 36.14 12.68 -10.94
C SER A 426 35.65 13.09 -9.54
N ILE A 427 34.39 13.55 -9.43
CA ILE A 427 33.76 13.85 -8.14
C ILE A 427 33.58 12.56 -7.31
N ILE A 428 33.07 11.50 -7.95
CA ILE A 428 32.83 10.21 -7.29
C ILE A 428 34.15 9.56 -6.85
N ASP A 429 35.18 9.56 -7.69
CA ASP A 429 36.51 9.04 -7.34
C ASP A 429 37.09 9.74 -6.12
N ARG A 430 37.01 11.08 -6.08
CA ARG A 430 37.47 11.86 -4.91
C ARG A 430 36.68 11.52 -3.65
N LEU A 431 35.36 11.33 -3.76
CA LEU A 431 34.52 10.92 -2.62
C LEU A 431 34.96 9.54 -2.08
N ILE A 432 35.19 8.58 -2.96
CA ILE A 432 35.64 7.22 -2.60
C ILE A 432 37.02 7.26 -1.93
N VAL A 433 37.94 8.09 -2.41
CA VAL A 433 39.26 8.27 -1.78
C VAL A 433 39.13 8.86 -0.37
N ARG A 434 38.21 9.80 -0.16
CA ARG A 434 38.01 10.45 1.15
C ARG A 434 37.35 9.55 2.19
N HIS A 435 36.31 8.81 1.79
CA HIS A 435 35.46 8.05 2.73
C HIS A 435 35.69 6.54 2.71
N GLY A 436 36.55 6.07 1.81
CA GLY A 436 36.85 4.66 1.61
C GLY A 436 35.89 3.97 0.64
N ALA A 437 36.43 3.03 -0.14
CA ALA A 437 35.62 2.18 -1.01
C ALA A 437 34.85 1.14 -0.18
N VAL A 438 33.58 0.94 -0.53
CA VAL A 438 32.77 -0.12 0.08
C VAL A 438 32.83 -1.36 -0.81
N ASP A 439 33.18 -2.51 -0.22
CA ASP A 439 33.08 -3.78 -0.94
C ASP A 439 31.61 -4.17 -1.13
N LEU A 440 31.12 -3.95 -2.36
CA LEU A 440 29.75 -4.29 -2.73
C LEU A 440 29.53 -5.80 -2.84
N TYR A 441 30.58 -6.61 -3.03
CA TYR A 441 30.45 -8.05 -3.23
C TYR A 441 29.93 -8.77 -1.98
N LYS A 442 30.27 -8.28 -0.79
CA LYS A 442 29.75 -8.78 0.51
C LYS A 442 28.21 -8.82 0.56
N TYR A 443 27.53 -7.91 -0.13
CA TYR A 443 26.06 -7.82 -0.09
C TYR A 443 25.35 -8.69 -1.14
N LEU A 444 26.14 -9.36 -2.00
CA LEU A 444 25.67 -10.26 -3.05
C LEU A 444 25.63 -11.73 -2.59
N ASP A 445 26.07 -12.01 -1.37
CA ASP A 445 26.04 -13.35 -0.78
C ASP A 445 24.62 -13.90 -0.69
N THR A 446 24.52 -15.23 -0.84
CA THR A 446 23.25 -15.96 -0.86
C THR A 446 23.18 -17.02 0.23
N PRO A 447 21.98 -17.33 0.73
CA PRO A 447 21.79 -18.34 1.76
C PRO A 447 21.67 -19.78 1.19
N PHE A 448 22.13 -20.04 -0.04
CA PHE A 448 21.78 -21.29 -0.73
C PHE A 448 22.37 -22.55 -0.09
N ALA A 449 23.50 -22.44 0.62
CA ALA A 449 24.01 -23.54 1.44
C ALA A 449 23.04 -23.90 2.58
N GLN A 450 22.46 -22.89 3.25
CA GLN A 450 21.44 -23.08 4.27
C GLN A 450 20.16 -23.67 3.66
N TRP A 451 19.72 -23.15 2.50
CA TRP A 451 18.48 -23.59 1.84
C TRP A 451 18.53 -25.04 1.37
N LYS A 452 19.69 -25.52 0.90
CA LYS A 452 19.83 -26.90 0.39
C LYS A 452 20.05 -27.95 1.48
N LYS A 453 20.27 -27.53 2.73
CA LYS A 453 20.73 -28.40 3.82
C LYS A 453 19.78 -29.57 4.11
N ASP A 454 18.47 -29.37 3.96
CA ASP A 454 17.45 -30.39 4.23
C ASP A 454 17.03 -31.19 2.98
N GLY A 455 17.70 -30.96 1.84
CA GLY A 455 17.39 -31.62 0.57
C GLY A 455 16.13 -31.08 -0.13
N ARG A 456 15.53 -29.99 0.34
CA ARG A 456 14.27 -29.44 -0.18
C ARG A 456 14.37 -27.93 -0.41
N LEU A 457 13.74 -27.44 -1.48
CA LEU A 457 13.51 -26.02 -1.71
C LEU A 457 11.99 -25.79 -1.76
N GLY A 458 11.46 -25.04 -0.79
CA GLY A 458 10.05 -24.82 -0.57
C GLY A 458 9.62 -23.38 -0.80
N SER A 459 8.43 -23.21 -1.39
CA SER A 459 7.74 -21.92 -1.40
C SER A 459 6.26 -22.07 -1.07
N ILE A 460 5.63 -20.93 -0.81
CA ILE A 460 4.19 -20.77 -0.88
C ILE A 460 3.81 -19.52 -1.67
N SER A 461 2.94 -19.67 -2.67
CA SER A 461 2.27 -18.57 -3.37
C SER A 461 0.84 -18.42 -2.84
N VAL A 462 0.49 -17.20 -2.39
CA VAL A 462 -0.85 -16.88 -1.88
C VAL A 462 -1.58 -16.03 -2.91
N PHE A 463 -2.65 -16.58 -3.49
CA PHE A 463 -3.47 -15.94 -4.51
C PHE A 463 -4.70 -15.30 -3.88
N HIS A 464 -4.97 -14.05 -4.23
CA HIS A 464 -6.22 -13.43 -3.83
C HIS A 464 -7.41 -14.06 -4.58
N ALA A 465 -8.60 -14.02 -3.99
CA ALA A 465 -9.81 -14.62 -4.53
C ALA A 465 -10.48 -13.80 -5.67
N ASP A 466 -9.71 -13.03 -6.41
CA ASP A 466 -10.15 -12.10 -7.44
C ASP A 466 -9.76 -12.53 -8.86
N ASP A 467 -10.12 -11.73 -9.87
CA ASP A 467 -9.82 -12.04 -11.27
C ASP A 467 -8.31 -12.11 -11.53
N ASP A 468 -7.53 -11.19 -10.94
CA ASP A 468 -6.07 -11.18 -11.06
C ASP A 468 -5.45 -12.42 -10.41
N GLY A 469 -5.86 -12.75 -9.17
CA GLY A 469 -5.43 -13.94 -8.46
C GLY A 469 -5.87 -15.23 -9.14
N ARG A 470 -7.06 -15.30 -9.74
CA ARG A 470 -7.52 -16.45 -10.56
C ARG A 470 -6.65 -16.62 -11.81
N ARG A 471 -6.38 -15.53 -12.53
CA ARG A 471 -5.54 -15.55 -13.74
C ARG A 471 -4.10 -15.91 -13.40
N SER A 472 -3.55 -15.31 -12.34
CA SER A 472 -2.20 -15.60 -11.84
C SER A 472 -2.09 -17.04 -11.35
N PHE A 473 -3.09 -17.57 -10.64
CA PHE A 473 -3.12 -18.98 -10.23
C PHE A 473 -3.11 -19.91 -11.44
N ALA A 474 -4.00 -19.67 -12.41
CA ALA A 474 -4.07 -20.50 -13.61
C ALA A 474 -2.77 -20.44 -14.42
N SER A 475 -2.19 -19.24 -14.60
CA SER A 475 -0.94 -19.04 -15.35
C SER A 475 0.25 -19.72 -14.67
N PHE A 476 0.45 -19.47 -13.38
CA PHE A 476 1.57 -20.02 -12.62
C PHE A 476 1.50 -21.55 -12.53
N LEU A 477 0.33 -22.11 -12.20
CA LEU A 477 0.20 -23.56 -12.10
C LEU A 477 0.30 -24.24 -13.46
N THR A 478 -0.23 -23.65 -14.53
CA THR A 478 -0.06 -24.18 -15.88
C THR A 478 1.43 -24.25 -16.23
N MET A 479 2.18 -23.17 -15.99
CA MET A 479 3.62 -23.12 -16.24
C MET A 479 4.39 -24.20 -15.46
N LEU A 480 4.05 -24.42 -14.18
CA LEU A 480 4.67 -25.47 -13.37
C LEU A 480 4.32 -26.87 -13.88
N LEU A 481 3.07 -27.12 -14.24
CA LEU A 481 2.63 -28.41 -14.79
C LEU A 481 3.31 -28.73 -16.12
N GLU A 482 3.40 -27.75 -17.03
CA GLU A 482 4.14 -27.85 -18.29
C GLU A 482 5.64 -28.09 -18.06
N SER A 483 6.18 -27.58 -16.95
CA SER A 483 7.58 -27.81 -16.54
C SER A 483 7.78 -29.15 -15.82
N GLY A 484 6.77 -30.04 -15.80
CA GLY A 484 6.87 -31.40 -15.26
C GLY A 484 6.68 -31.52 -13.74
N TYR A 485 6.15 -30.49 -13.07
CA TYR A 485 5.79 -30.61 -11.66
C TYR A 485 4.53 -31.46 -11.48
N ARG A 486 4.47 -32.19 -10.36
CA ARG A 486 3.32 -33.02 -9.98
C ARG A 486 2.52 -32.37 -8.87
N LEU A 487 1.24 -32.13 -9.12
CA LEU A 487 0.29 -31.54 -8.19
C LEU A 487 -0.19 -32.56 -7.16
N ARG A 488 -0.21 -32.16 -5.88
CA ARG A 488 -0.66 -32.95 -4.73
C ARG A 488 -1.36 -32.07 -3.69
N LEU A 489 -2.07 -32.68 -2.75
CA LEU A 489 -2.63 -31.97 -1.59
C LEU A 489 -1.47 -31.52 -0.68
N SER A 490 -1.54 -30.29 -0.17
CA SER A 490 -0.54 -29.74 0.74
C SER A 490 -0.96 -29.96 2.19
N GLU A 491 -0.44 -30.99 2.85
CA GLU A 491 -0.68 -31.18 4.29
C GLU A 491 -0.03 -30.07 5.12
N GLN A 492 1.15 -29.60 4.69
CA GLN A 492 1.89 -28.53 5.37
C GLN A 492 1.07 -27.24 5.45
N PHE A 493 0.40 -26.83 4.38
CA PHE A 493 -0.27 -25.52 4.31
C PHE A 493 -1.80 -25.59 4.38
N THR A 494 -2.39 -26.78 4.42
CA THR A 494 -3.81 -26.91 4.76
C THR A 494 -3.96 -26.76 6.28
N VAL A 495 -4.30 -25.53 6.71
CA VAL A 495 -4.30 -25.13 8.13
C VAL A 495 -5.49 -25.67 8.91
N VAL A 496 -6.62 -25.93 8.24
CA VAL A 496 -7.82 -26.53 8.83
C VAL A 496 -7.86 -28.04 8.53
N PRO A 497 -8.07 -28.92 9.52
CA PRO A 497 -8.24 -30.35 9.28
C PRO A 497 -9.39 -30.65 8.30
N LEU A 498 -9.10 -31.44 7.26
CA LEU A 498 -10.10 -31.82 6.26
C LEU A 498 -10.84 -33.09 6.68
N SER A 499 -12.16 -33.10 6.54
CA SER A 499 -12.94 -34.33 6.63
C SER A 499 -12.57 -35.30 5.49
N ALA A 500 -12.79 -36.60 5.70
CA ALA A 500 -12.50 -37.63 4.69
C ALA A 500 -13.21 -37.34 3.35
N LYS A 501 -14.46 -36.84 3.41
CA LYS A 501 -15.24 -36.44 2.24
C LYS A 501 -14.58 -35.29 1.46
N ILE A 502 -14.15 -34.25 2.17
CA ILE A 502 -13.48 -33.09 1.54
C ILE A 502 -12.13 -33.51 0.96
N ARG A 503 -11.35 -34.32 1.69
CA ARG A 503 -10.07 -34.84 1.23
C ARG A 503 -10.22 -35.68 -0.06
N GLN A 504 -11.24 -36.53 -0.14
CA GLN A 504 -11.53 -37.29 -1.35
C GLN A 504 -11.92 -36.39 -2.53
N ALA A 505 -12.77 -35.37 -2.28
CA ALA A 505 -13.17 -34.40 -3.31
C ALA A 505 -11.99 -33.56 -3.81
N ALA A 506 -11.14 -33.07 -2.90
CA ALA A 506 -9.90 -32.38 -3.24
C ALA A 506 -8.99 -33.27 -4.10
N GLY A 507 -8.82 -34.54 -3.73
CA GLY A 507 -8.06 -35.51 -4.53
C GLY A 507 -8.61 -35.77 -5.93
N LYS A 508 -9.92 -35.62 -6.15
CA LYS A 508 -10.53 -35.68 -7.50
C LYS A 508 -10.23 -34.41 -8.30
N LEU A 509 -10.39 -33.23 -7.68
CA LEU A 509 -10.07 -31.93 -8.31
C LEU A 509 -8.60 -31.83 -8.70
N ILE A 510 -7.69 -32.26 -7.82
CA ILE A 510 -6.24 -32.28 -8.07
C ILE A 510 -5.91 -33.16 -9.27
N ARG A 511 -6.43 -34.40 -9.31
CA ARG A 511 -6.21 -35.33 -10.43
C ARG A 511 -6.75 -34.76 -11.75
N TYR A 512 -7.94 -34.17 -11.73
CA TYR A 512 -8.53 -33.57 -12.92
C TYR A 512 -7.72 -32.34 -13.41
N ALA A 513 -7.25 -31.49 -12.49
CA ALA A 513 -6.41 -30.34 -12.82
C ALA A 513 -5.04 -30.73 -13.38
N GLN A 514 -4.44 -31.83 -12.88
CA GLN A 514 -3.19 -32.36 -13.43
C GLN A 514 -3.35 -32.86 -14.88
N LEU A 515 -4.46 -33.53 -15.19
CA LEU A 515 -4.71 -34.13 -16.51
C LEU A 515 -5.27 -33.12 -17.53
N HIS A 516 -6.04 -32.14 -17.07
CA HIS A 516 -6.72 -31.16 -17.93
C HIS A 516 -6.55 -29.73 -17.38
N PRO A 517 -5.34 -29.15 -17.37
CA PRO A 517 -5.05 -27.88 -16.68
C PRO A 517 -6.00 -26.74 -17.04
N ALA A 518 -6.27 -26.53 -18.33
CA ALA A 518 -7.13 -25.44 -18.83
C ALA A 518 -8.56 -25.47 -18.25
N LYS A 519 -9.13 -26.66 -18.00
CA LYS A 519 -10.48 -26.81 -17.44
C LYS A 519 -10.48 -27.08 -15.94
N GLY A 520 -9.44 -27.76 -15.45
CA GLY A 520 -9.37 -28.25 -14.08
C GLY A 520 -8.80 -27.23 -13.09
N LEU A 521 -7.86 -26.36 -13.49
CA LEU A 521 -7.31 -25.34 -12.59
C LEU A 521 -8.38 -24.34 -12.10
N PRO A 522 -9.31 -23.84 -12.93
CA PRO A 522 -10.41 -23.00 -12.43
C PRO A 522 -11.31 -23.71 -11.42
N LEU A 523 -11.57 -25.01 -11.61
CA LEU A 523 -12.35 -25.82 -10.66
C LEU A 523 -11.58 -26.03 -9.36
N LEU A 524 -10.28 -26.29 -9.45
CA LEU A 524 -9.40 -26.45 -8.31
C LEU A 524 -9.34 -25.17 -7.47
N PHE A 525 -9.15 -24.01 -8.10
CA PHE A 525 -9.15 -22.70 -7.43
C PHE A 525 -10.42 -22.50 -6.60
N ASN A 526 -11.59 -22.70 -7.22
CA ASN A 526 -12.88 -22.58 -6.53
C ASN A 526 -13.03 -23.62 -5.40
N GLY A 527 -12.52 -24.84 -5.60
CA GLY A 527 -12.52 -25.89 -4.60
C GLY A 527 -11.68 -25.54 -3.37
N MET A 528 -10.45 -25.04 -3.60
CA MET A 528 -9.52 -24.59 -2.56
C MET A 528 -10.13 -23.44 -1.76
N GLN A 529 -10.69 -22.44 -2.43
CA GLN A 529 -11.33 -21.29 -1.79
C GLN A 529 -12.48 -21.72 -0.87
N ARG A 530 -13.36 -22.61 -1.35
CA ARG A 530 -14.58 -23.03 -0.62
C ARG A 530 -14.30 -23.98 0.54
N ASN A 531 -13.23 -24.77 0.45
CA ASN A 531 -12.96 -25.85 1.41
C ASN A 531 -11.63 -25.64 2.16
N HIS A 532 -11.02 -24.47 2.02
CA HIS A 532 -9.82 -24.02 2.72
C HIS A 532 -8.64 -25.01 2.70
N PHE A 533 -8.41 -25.70 1.56
CA PHE A 533 -7.25 -26.57 1.38
C PHE A 533 -6.21 -25.96 0.44
N CYS A 534 -4.95 -26.33 0.65
CA CYS A 534 -3.83 -25.91 -0.19
C CYS A 534 -3.32 -27.05 -1.06
N VAL A 535 -2.64 -26.72 -2.16
CA VAL A 535 -1.98 -27.70 -3.04
C VAL A 535 -0.49 -27.43 -3.12
N THR A 536 0.29 -28.45 -3.43
CA THR A 536 1.73 -28.33 -3.68
C THR A 536 2.08 -28.97 -5.00
N LEU A 537 2.92 -28.30 -5.78
CA LEU A 537 3.53 -28.79 -7.01
C LEU A 537 4.96 -29.21 -6.71
N VAL A 538 5.29 -30.47 -6.96
CA VAL A 538 6.58 -31.06 -6.58
C VAL A 538 7.35 -31.53 -7.81
N ARG A 539 8.65 -31.22 -7.86
CA ARG A 539 9.60 -31.72 -8.87
C ARG A 539 10.93 -32.05 -8.21
N ARG A 540 11.62 -33.09 -8.67
CA ARG A 540 12.99 -33.40 -8.24
C ARG A 540 13.98 -32.97 -9.32
N ILE A 541 15.00 -32.21 -8.93
CA ILE A 541 16.07 -31.74 -9.81
C ILE A 541 17.40 -31.91 -9.06
N ASP A 542 18.36 -32.60 -9.68
CA ASP A 542 19.73 -32.80 -9.15
C ASP A 542 19.77 -33.20 -7.67
N GLY A 543 18.95 -34.19 -7.32
CA GLY A 543 18.86 -34.74 -5.96
C GLY A 543 17.94 -33.96 -5.02
N LEU A 544 17.68 -32.68 -5.28
CA LEU A 544 16.84 -31.79 -4.47
C LEU A 544 15.35 -31.88 -4.83
N THR A 545 14.48 -31.78 -3.83
CA THR A 545 13.04 -31.71 -4.02
C THR A 545 12.58 -30.25 -4.01
N ILE A 546 12.08 -29.75 -5.14
CA ILE A 546 11.45 -28.45 -5.25
C ILE A 546 9.95 -28.61 -4.97
N SER A 547 9.43 -27.83 -4.02
CA SER A 547 8.06 -27.86 -3.52
C SER A 547 7.43 -26.47 -3.58
N GLN A 548 6.62 -26.21 -4.60
CA GLN A 548 5.94 -24.93 -4.80
C GLN A 548 4.48 -25.05 -4.33
N ALA A 549 4.15 -24.54 -3.14
CA ALA A 549 2.79 -24.56 -2.62
C ALA A 549 1.94 -23.41 -3.18
N ALA A 550 0.64 -23.64 -3.30
CA ALA A 550 -0.35 -22.64 -3.70
C ALA A 550 -1.51 -22.63 -2.70
N SER A 551 -1.89 -21.43 -2.28
CA SER A 551 -3.02 -21.15 -1.40
C SER A 551 -3.92 -20.09 -2.02
N VAL A 552 -5.22 -20.16 -1.74
CA VAL A 552 -6.18 -19.10 -2.09
C VAL A 552 -6.58 -18.41 -0.79
N TYR A 553 -6.33 -17.10 -0.72
CA TYR A 553 -6.73 -16.28 0.43
C TYR A 553 -8.25 -16.41 0.66
N SER A 554 -8.63 -16.57 1.91
CA SER A 554 -10.04 -16.79 2.30
C SER A 554 -10.47 -15.83 3.40
N ASP A 555 -9.72 -15.77 4.49
CA ASP A 555 -9.97 -14.87 5.62
C ASP A 555 -8.68 -14.61 6.42
N GLU A 556 -8.74 -13.59 7.27
CA GLU A 556 -7.61 -13.12 8.08
C GLU A 556 -7.04 -14.21 9.00
N LYS A 557 -7.91 -15.00 9.64
CA LYS A 557 -7.48 -16.02 10.61
C LYS A 557 -6.76 -17.20 9.94
N ASN A 558 -7.27 -17.65 8.80
CA ASN A 558 -6.60 -18.67 8.00
C ASN A 558 -5.25 -18.15 7.46
N GLN A 559 -5.17 -16.87 7.10
CA GLN A 559 -3.94 -16.26 6.63
C GLN A 559 -2.88 -16.12 7.74
N GLU A 560 -3.28 -15.77 8.96
CA GLU A 560 -2.39 -15.78 10.13
C GLU A 560 -1.76 -17.16 10.36
N LEU A 561 -2.57 -18.22 10.38
CA LEU A 561 -2.09 -19.59 10.55
C LEU A 561 -1.15 -20.01 9.40
N LEU A 562 -1.43 -19.56 8.18
CA LEU A 562 -0.58 -19.84 7.03
C LEU A 562 0.79 -19.16 7.15
N ILE A 563 0.84 -17.91 7.60
CA ILE A 563 2.10 -17.18 7.84
C ILE A 563 2.90 -17.82 8.98
N GLU A 564 2.24 -18.20 10.06
CA GLU A 564 2.87 -18.92 11.17
C GLU A 564 3.52 -20.23 10.69
N ARG A 565 2.80 -21.05 9.88
CA ARG A 565 3.36 -22.28 9.30
C ARG A 565 4.46 -22.02 8.28
N PHE A 566 4.42 -20.92 7.53
CA PHE A 566 5.50 -20.53 6.62
C PHE A 566 6.79 -20.23 7.40
N ILE A 567 6.71 -19.42 8.45
CA ILE A 567 7.87 -19.03 9.27
C ILE A 567 8.43 -20.24 10.02
N LEU A 568 7.60 -20.99 10.75
CA LEU A 568 8.04 -22.10 11.59
C LEU A 568 8.39 -23.36 10.77
N GLY A 569 7.77 -23.54 9.61
CA GLY A 569 8.01 -24.70 8.73
C GLY A 569 9.30 -24.62 7.90
N GLY A 570 10.10 -23.56 8.05
CA GLY A 570 11.41 -23.42 7.41
C GLY A 570 11.39 -23.27 5.89
N THR A 571 10.25 -22.91 5.30
CA THR A 571 10.09 -22.66 3.86
C THR A 571 10.86 -21.40 3.44
N GLU A 572 11.56 -21.47 2.30
CA GLU A 572 12.47 -20.42 1.85
C GLU A 572 11.74 -19.20 1.30
N MET A 573 10.72 -19.43 0.43
CA MET A 573 10.06 -18.35 -0.31
C MET A 573 8.59 -18.17 0.06
N PHE A 574 8.17 -16.92 0.27
CA PHE A 574 6.77 -16.51 0.25
C PHE A 574 6.51 -15.61 -0.96
N ALA A 575 5.51 -15.94 -1.77
CA ALA A 575 5.11 -15.16 -2.92
C ALA A 575 3.71 -14.59 -2.73
N GLN A 576 3.62 -13.27 -2.61
CA GLN A 576 2.36 -12.52 -2.63
C GLN A 576 1.86 -12.46 -4.07
N ARG A 577 0.61 -12.85 -4.31
CA ARG A 577 -0.03 -12.81 -5.64
C ARG A 577 -1.36 -12.05 -5.55
N GLY A 578 -1.70 -11.34 -6.62
CA GLY A 578 -2.81 -10.37 -6.65
C GLY A 578 -2.30 -8.93 -6.56
N HIS A 579 -3.20 -7.96 -6.47
CA HIS A 579 -2.91 -6.52 -6.36
C HIS A 579 -2.08 -6.08 -5.12
N SER A 580 -1.54 -4.86 -5.19
CA SER A 580 -0.60 -4.25 -4.23
C SER A 580 -1.16 -4.10 -2.82
N TYR A 581 -2.42 -3.68 -2.74
CA TYR A 581 -3.12 -3.45 -1.48
C TYR A 581 -3.38 -4.75 -0.69
N TRP A 582 -3.33 -5.93 -1.33
CA TRP A 582 -3.42 -7.21 -0.63
C TRP A 582 -2.18 -7.56 0.21
N ARG A 583 -1.05 -6.85 0.02
CA ARG A 583 0.17 -7.07 0.82
C ARG A 583 -0.09 -6.92 2.32
N SER A 584 -0.96 -5.98 2.70
CA SER A 584 -1.31 -5.76 4.09
C SER A 584 -1.93 -7.02 4.69
N GLU A 585 -2.98 -7.54 4.04
CA GLU A 585 -3.74 -8.72 4.47
C GLU A 585 -2.94 -10.02 4.37
N GLN A 586 -2.10 -10.18 3.34
CA GLN A 586 -1.37 -11.41 3.11
C GLN A 586 -0.10 -11.54 3.96
N ILE A 587 0.59 -10.44 4.29
CA ILE A 587 1.89 -10.49 4.97
C ILE A 587 1.92 -9.63 6.23
N THR A 588 1.75 -8.31 6.09
CA THR A 588 2.17 -7.40 7.18
C THR A 588 1.22 -7.44 8.39
N LYS A 589 -0.10 -7.44 8.16
CA LYS A 589 -1.11 -7.54 9.22
C LYS A 589 -1.02 -8.87 9.97
N PRO A 590 -1.05 -10.05 9.32
CA PRO A 590 -0.95 -11.31 10.04
C PRO A 590 0.38 -11.45 10.79
N LEU A 591 1.50 -11.01 10.22
CA LEU A 591 2.78 -11.06 10.92
C LEU A 591 2.79 -10.16 12.17
N ASN A 592 2.24 -8.95 12.09
CA ASN A 592 2.11 -8.05 13.23
C ASN A 592 1.24 -8.64 14.34
N VAL A 593 0.11 -9.29 13.99
CA VAL A 593 -0.75 -9.97 14.95
C VAL A 593 0.02 -11.09 15.64
N LEU A 594 0.67 -11.98 14.88
CA LEU A 594 1.45 -13.10 15.42
C LEU A 594 2.58 -12.65 16.36
N MET A 595 3.28 -11.59 16.02
CA MET A 595 4.34 -11.00 16.86
C MET A 595 3.77 -10.38 18.13
N LYS A 596 2.65 -9.65 18.03
CA LYS A 596 1.98 -9.01 19.18
C LYS A 596 1.39 -10.02 20.15
N GLU A 597 0.87 -11.14 19.63
CA GLU A 597 0.32 -12.24 20.41
C GLU A 597 1.40 -13.18 20.98
N GLY A 598 2.68 -12.97 20.64
CA GLY A 598 3.78 -13.82 21.09
C GLY A 598 3.81 -15.21 20.46
N ARG A 599 3.05 -15.43 19.38
CA ARG A 599 3.03 -16.67 18.60
C ARG A 599 4.26 -16.82 17.70
N LEU A 600 4.88 -15.70 17.34
CA LEU A 600 6.19 -15.63 16.70
C LEU A 600 7.11 -14.69 17.48
N SER A 601 8.41 -14.96 17.40
CA SER A 601 9.47 -14.16 18.01
C SER A 601 10.44 -13.60 16.96
N LYS A 602 11.26 -12.61 17.37
CA LYS A 602 12.37 -12.11 16.53
C LYS A 602 13.34 -13.23 16.13
N LYS A 603 13.52 -14.23 16.99
CA LYS A 603 14.38 -15.39 16.72
C LYS A 603 13.81 -16.25 15.58
N ASP A 604 12.50 -16.43 15.50
CA ASP A 604 11.86 -17.23 14.43
C ASP A 604 12.03 -16.56 13.05
N LEU A 605 11.99 -15.22 13.04
CA LEU A 605 12.23 -14.42 11.84
C LEU A 605 13.70 -14.49 11.41
N ALA A 606 14.64 -14.40 12.36
CA ALA A 606 16.08 -14.48 12.07
C ALA A 606 16.60 -15.91 11.81
N ALA A 607 15.84 -16.96 12.17
CA ALA A 607 16.28 -18.36 12.09
C ALA A 607 16.67 -18.82 10.68
N LYS A 608 16.12 -18.19 9.64
CA LYS A 608 16.40 -18.50 8.23
C LYS A 608 16.32 -17.25 7.40
N GLN A 609 17.31 -17.01 6.55
CA GLN A 609 17.23 -15.94 5.56
C GLN A 609 16.21 -16.34 4.50
N ARG A 610 15.15 -15.56 4.37
CA ARG A 610 13.99 -15.89 3.52
C ARG A 610 13.96 -15.06 2.25
N PHE A 611 13.12 -15.47 1.32
CA PHE A 611 12.86 -14.76 0.08
C PHE A 611 11.40 -14.32 0.00
N LEU A 612 11.16 -13.05 -0.29
CA LEU A 612 9.81 -12.55 -0.60
C LEU A 612 9.71 -12.17 -2.06
N SER A 613 8.73 -12.76 -2.75
CA SER A 613 8.34 -12.36 -4.09
C SER A 613 7.06 -11.53 -4.01
N LEU A 614 7.15 -10.24 -4.31
CA LEU A 614 6.00 -9.35 -4.34
C LEU A 614 5.46 -9.31 -5.77
N GLY A 615 4.40 -10.06 -6.02
CA GLY A 615 3.76 -10.16 -7.32
C GLY A 615 3.01 -8.89 -7.77
N SER A 616 3.02 -7.84 -6.95
CA SER A 616 2.25 -6.62 -7.09
C SER A 616 3.08 -5.35 -7.03
N CYS A 617 2.52 -4.23 -7.51
CA CYS A 617 3.07 -2.88 -7.35
C CYS A 617 3.31 -2.59 -5.87
N GLY A 618 4.29 -1.76 -5.51
CA GLY A 618 4.40 -1.31 -4.11
C GLY A 618 5.74 -0.77 -3.67
N GLY A 619 6.62 -0.50 -4.63
CA GLY A 619 7.71 0.44 -4.44
C GLY A 619 8.74 0.04 -3.40
N VAL A 620 9.64 0.99 -3.13
CA VAL A 620 10.71 0.84 -2.13
C VAL A 620 10.13 0.84 -0.72
N LYS A 621 9.03 1.54 -0.46
CA LYS A 621 8.45 1.62 0.90
C LYS A 621 8.02 0.25 1.43
N ALA A 622 7.37 -0.56 0.59
CA ALA A 622 7.02 -1.91 0.98
C ALA A 622 8.27 -2.78 1.16
N TYR A 623 9.28 -2.60 0.31
CA TYR A 623 10.58 -3.24 0.45
C TYR A 623 11.20 -2.90 1.82
N THR A 624 11.29 -1.61 2.17
CA THR A 624 11.82 -1.12 3.44
C THR A 624 11.06 -1.72 4.61
N ARG A 625 9.73 -1.59 4.62
CA ARG A 625 8.89 -2.11 5.70
C ARG A 625 9.06 -3.61 5.88
N LEU A 626 9.09 -4.38 4.79
CA LEU A 626 9.27 -5.83 4.86
C LEU A 626 10.69 -6.20 5.29
N SER A 627 11.71 -5.50 4.81
CA SER A 627 13.10 -5.68 5.24
C SER A 627 13.22 -5.48 6.76
N GLU A 628 12.62 -4.41 7.29
CA GLU A 628 12.59 -4.12 8.73
C GLU A 628 11.80 -5.17 9.53
N MET A 629 10.62 -5.56 9.05
CA MET A 629 9.80 -6.59 9.72
C MET A 629 10.52 -7.92 9.81
N PHE A 630 11.36 -8.27 8.82
CA PHE A 630 12.20 -9.47 8.83
C PHE A 630 13.62 -9.23 9.37
N LEU A 631 13.86 -8.09 10.04
CA LEU A 631 15.13 -7.76 10.70
C LEU A 631 16.36 -7.80 9.77
N GLY A 632 16.15 -7.50 8.48
CA GLY A 632 17.16 -7.60 7.43
C GLY A 632 17.49 -9.02 6.98
N HIS A 633 16.85 -10.06 7.53
CA HIS A 633 17.06 -11.47 7.17
C HIS A 633 16.13 -11.90 6.03
N VAL A 634 16.01 -11.05 5.01
CA VAL A 634 15.15 -11.31 3.85
C VAL A 634 15.75 -10.69 2.58
N ASP A 635 15.70 -11.46 1.50
CA ASP A 635 15.91 -10.95 0.15
C ASP A 635 14.54 -10.80 -0.52
N ILE A 636 14.34 -9.70 -1.25
CA ILE A 636 13.03 -9.36 -1.80
C ILE A 636 13.15 -9.11 -3.30
N LEU A 637 12.27 -9.74 -4.08
CA LEU A 637 11.91 -9.31 -5.43
C LEU A 637 10.65 -8.44 -5.33
N ALA A 638 10.74 -7.22 -5.83
CA ALA A 638 9.62 -6.29 -5.90
C ALA A 638 9.64 -5.52 -7.22
N THR A 639 8.60 -4.76 -7.51
CA THR A 639 8.58 -3.79 -8.61
C THR A 639 8.20 -2.40 -8.10
N ILE A 640 8.88 -1.38 -8.61
CA ILE A 640 8.49 0.03 -8.43
C ILE A 640 7.34 0.41 -9.37
N GLY A 641 7.10 -0.38 -10.42
CA GLY A 641 6.06 -0.20 -11.42
C GLY A 641 4.96 -1.25 -11.32
N THR A 642 4.42 -1.66 -12.47
CA THR A 642 3.36 -2.67 -12.55
C THR A 642 3.94 -4.08 -12.44
N GLY A 643 3.42 -4.89 -11.51
CA GLY A 643 3.77 -6.31 -11.40
C GLY A 643 3.23 -7.11 -12.59
N LEU A 644 4.08 -7.86 -13.28
CA LEU A 644 3.71 -8.65 -14.45
C LEU A 644 3.81 -10.14 -14.17
N ALA A 645 2.74 -10.89 -14.44
CA ALA A 645 2.75 -12.35 -14.37
C ALA A 645 3.84 -12.97 -15.27
N ALA A 646 4.08 -12.36 -16.44
CA ALA A 646 5.14 -12.74 -17.38
C ALA A 646 6.56 -12.63 -16.80
N ILE A 647 6.76 -11.92 -15.68
CA ILE A 647 8.04 -11.82 -14.96
C ILE A 647 7.97 -12.65 -13.67
N ASN A 648 6.94 -12.41 -12.85
CA ASN A 648 6.81 -13.02 -11.53
C ASN A 648 6.69 -14.56 -11.59
N ASP A 649 5.91 -15.09 -12.52
CA ASP A 649 5.72 -16.55 -12.67
C ASP A 649 7.01 -17.27 -13.07
N PRO A 650 7.66 -16.89 -14.18
CA PRO A 650 8.90 -17.55 -14.56
C PRO A 650 10.02 -17.30 -13.55
N TYR A 651 10.11 -16.12 -12.91
CA TYR A 651 11.14 -15.87 -11.90
C TYR A 651 10.98 -16.79 -10.68
N ASN A 652 9.77 -16.85 -10.10
CA ASN A 652 9.49 -17.66 -8.92
C ASN A 652 9.69 -19.16 -9.16
N LYS A 653 9.46 -19.63 -10.40
CA LYS A 653 9.81 -20.99 -10.82
C LYS A 653 11.33 -21.14 -10.96
N ASN A 654 11.95 -20.30 -11.79
CA ASN A 654 13.33 -20.48 -12.23
C ASN A 654 14.33 -20.26 -11.09
N LEU A 655 14.03 -19.41 -10.10
CA LEU A 655 14.90 -19.19 -8.95
C LEU A 655 15.30 -20.52 -8.29
N PHE A 656 14.33 -21.36 -7.93
CA PHE A 656 14.62 -22.66 -7.32
C PHE A 656 15.23 -23.67 -8.28
N GLU A 657 14.86 -23.66 -9.56
CA GLU A 657 15.50 -24.56 -10.54
C GLU A 657 16.98 -24.19 -10.75
N VAL A 658 17.30 -22.90 -10.80
CA VAL A 658 18.68 -22.41 -10.90
C VAL A 658 19.45 -22.77 -9.63
N ILE A 659 18.88 -22.53 -8.44
CA ILE A 659 19.53 -22.90 -7.19
C ILE A 659 19.79 -24.40 -7.15
N ALA A 660 18.82 -25.24 -7.52
CA ALA A 660 18.98 -26.69 -7.50
C ALA A 660 20.10 -27.19 -8.43
N ARG A 661 20.23 -26.62 -9.64
CA ARG A 661 21.17 -27.08 -10.68
C ARG A 661 22.61 -26.56 -10.53
N ASN A 662 22.87 -25.68 -9.58
CA ASN A 662 24.15 -24.97 -9.47
C ASN A 662 24.75 -25.11 -8.07
N PRO A 663 26.04 -24.81 -7.88
CA PRO A 663 26.66 -24.81 -6.55
C PRO A 663 25.98 -23.84 -5.58
N SER A 664 26.14 -24.09 -4.28
CA SER A 664 25.62 -23.22 -3.21
C SER A 664 26.35 -21.88 -3.09
N THR A 665 27.44 -21.69 -3.84
CA THR A 665 28.28 -20.49 -3.86
C THR A 665 27.82 -19.43 -4.87
N LEU A 666 26.71 -19.65 -5.58
CA LEU A 666 26.16 -18.64 -6.49
C LEU A 666 25.85 -17.34 -5.73
N SER A 667 26.27 -16.22 -6.28
CA SER A 667 25.88 -14.89 -5.80
C SER A 667 24.51 -14.46 -6.36
N TRP A 668 23.92 -13.41 -5.79
CA TRP A 668 22.75 -12.76 -6.37
C TRP A 668 23.02 -12.19 -7.78
N GLN A 669 24.27 -11.81 -8.08
CA GLN A 669 24.67 -11.38 -9.42
C GLN A 669 24.63 -12.54 -10.43
N ASP A 670 25.02 -13.75 -10.02
CA ASP A 670 24.91 -14.94 -10.87
C ASP A 670 23.45 -15.31 -11.12
N ILE A 671 22.58 -15.18 -10.10
CA ILE A 671 21.13 -15.37 -10.26
C ILE A 671 20.59 -14.36 -11.26
N SER A 672 20.88 -13.07 -11.09
CA SER A 672 20.44 -12.01 -12.01
C SER A 672 20.84 -12.31 -13.46
N ARG A 673 22.11 -12.69 -13.70
CA ARG A 673 22.59 -13.11 -15.03
C ARG A 673 21.82 -14.31 -15.59
N LYS A 674 21.59 -15.34 -14.78
CA LYS A 674 20.84 -16.55 -15.19
C LYS A 674 19.35 -16.29 -15.39
N SER A 675 18.77 -15.27 -14.76
CA SER A 675 17.37 -14.86 -14.92
C SER A 675 17.15 -13.69 -15.88
N ALA A 676 18.20 -13.11 -16.45
CA ALA A 676 18.11 -11.89 -17.26
C ALA A 676 17.13 -12.00 -18.44
N PHE A 677 16.95 -13.19 -19.00
CA PHE A 677 16.00 -13.43 -20.09
C PHE A 677 14.53 -13.19 -19.71
N ILE A 678 14.21 -13.23 -18.42
CA ILE A 678 12.85 -13.00 -17.88
C ILE A 678 12.50 -11.51 -17.92
N PHE A 679 13.49 -10.64 -17.69
CA PHE A 679 13.32 -9.20 -17.57
C PHE A 679 13.54 -8.45 -18.90
N LYS A 680 13.38 -9.14 -20.03
CA LYS A 680 13.53 -8.51 -21.35
C LYS A 680 12.38 -7.54 -21.62
N GLY A 681 12.70 -6.36 -22.16
CA GLY A 681 11.76 -5.28 -22.48
C GLY A 681 11.69 -4.18 -21.41
N ASP A 682 10.92 -3.13 -21.68
CA ASP A 682 10.92 -1.90 -20.86
C ASP A 682 10.39 -2.12 -19.44
N HIS A 683 9.45 -3.05 -19.25
CA HIS A 683 8.83 -3.33 -17.94
C HIS A 683 9.70 -4.13 -16.97
N GLY A 684 10.77 -4.78 -17.46
CA GLY A 684 11.70 -5.51 -16.59
C GLY A 684 12.60 -4.60 -15.75
N ARG A 685 12.75 -3.32 -16.17
CA ARG A 685 13.62 -2.34 -15.52
C ARG A 685 13.09 -1.86 -14.17
N ASP A 686 11.78 -1.91 -13.98
CA ASP A 686 11.12 -1.51 -12.74
C ASP A 686 11.27 -2.54 -11.61
N TYR A 687 11.90 -3.69 -11.88
CA TYR A 687 12.04 -4.75 -10.89
C TYR A 687 13.27 -4.56 -9.99
N LEU A 688 13.01 -4.43 -8.70
CA LEU A 688 13.99 -4.48 -7.63
C LEU A 688 14.32 -5.95 -7.32
N GLN A 689 15.43 -6.43 -7.86
CA GLN A 689 15.94 -7.77 -7.60
C GLN A 689 16.91 -7.76 -6.40
N PRO A 690 17.08 -8.87 -5.67
CA PRO A 690 18.17 -8.98 -4.70
C PRO A 690 19.53 -8.71 -5.35
N GLY A 691 20.42 -8.04 -4.61
CA GLY A 691 21.72 -7.60 -5.11
C GLY A 691 21.70 -6.33 -5.97
N THR A 692 20.54 -5.74 -6.25
CA THR A 692 20.45 -4.38 -6.80
C THR A 692 20.74 -3.34 -5.71
N LEU A 693 21.03 -2.09 -6.11
CA LEU A 693 21.40 -1.02 -5.19
C LEU A 693 20.43 -0.85 -4.01
N PRO A 694 19.09 -0.77 -4.16
CA PRO A 694 18.19 -0.66 -3.01
C PRO A 694 18.30 -1.83 -2.04
N ALA A 695 18.50 -3.05 -2.54
CA ALA A 695 18.71 -4.24 -1.71
C ALA A 695 20.02 -4.15 -0.91
N ILE A 696 21.10 -3.68 -1.55
CA ILE A 696 22.40 -3.47 -0.91
C ILE A 696 22.29 -2.42 0.20
N LEU A 697 21.68 -1.27 -0.08
CA LEU A 697 21.53 -0.18 0.90
C LEU A 697 20.70 -0.59 2.11
N HIS A 698 19.64 -1.39 1.92
CA HIS A 698 18.88 -1.93 3.05
C HIS A 698 19.72 -2.87 3.93
N LYS A 699 20.60 -3.68 3.36
CA LYS A 699 21.52 -4.52 4.14
C LYS A 699 22.49 -3.67 4.95
N ILE A 700 23.08 -2.63 4.34
CA ILE A 700 24.00 -1.69 5.01
C ILE A 700 23.31 -0.98 6.18
N LEU A 701 22.12 -0.42 5.95
CA LEU A 701 21.37 0.27 7.00
C LEU A 701 21.04 -0.65 8.19
N ASN A 702 20.74 -1.91 7.91
CA ASN A 702 20.50 -2.91 8.96
C ASN A 702 21.78 -3.27 9.73
N GLU A 703 22.95 -3.34 9.09
CA GLU A 703 24.24 -3.54 9.76
C GLU A 703 24.57 -2.37 10.71
N GLU A 704 24.32 -1.14 10.26
CA GLU A 704 24.58 0.06 11.06
C GLU A 704 23.67 0.13 12.30
N ARG A 705 22.37 -0.14 12.12
CA ARG A 705 21.42 -0.20 13.23
C ARG A 705 21.78 -1.29 14.25
N LYS A 706 22.29 -2.44 13.80
CA LYS A 706 22.78 -3.51 14.69
C LYS A 706 24.03 -3.05 15.45
N SER A 707 25.01 -2.47 14.76
CA SER A 707 26.25 -1.99 15.37
C SER A 707 26.00 -0.92 16.43
N GLN A 708 25.05 0.00 16.18
CA GLN A 708 24.61 1.01 17.14
C GLN A 708 23.88 0.38 18.35
N ALA A 709 23.03 -0.62 18.13
CA ALA A 709 22.32 -1.32 19.21
C ALA A 709 23.25 -2.16 20.10
N ASP A 710 24.31 -2.72 19.50
CA ASP A 710 25.30 -3.57 20.18
C ASP A 710 26.45 -2.74 20.81
N GLY A 711 26.43 -1.40 20.68
CA GLY A 711 27.43 -0.51 21.27
C GLY A 711 28.83 -0.62 20.64
N ILE A 712 28.94 -1.19 19.44
CA ILE A 712 30.20 -1.36 18.73
C ILE A 712 30.44 -0.11 17.88
N PRO A 713 31.45 0.72 18.16
CA PRO A 713 31.80 1.85 17.31
C PRO A 713 32.21 1.30 15.93
N GLY A 714 31.57 1.80 14.87
CA GLY A 714 31.88 1.40 13.50
C GLY A 714 33.38 1.52 13.22
N GLU A 715 33.93 0.52 12.52
CA GLU A 715 35.34 0.42 12.15
C GLU A 715 35.87 1.76 11.62
N LYS A 716 36.65 2.46 12.46
CA LYS A 716 37.57 3.48 11.96
C LYS A 716 38.61 2.74 11.14
N ALA A 717 38.68 3.06 9.85
CA ALA A 717 39.75 2.59 8.98
C ALA A 717 41.11 2.86 9.65
N ALA A 718 41.84 1.78 9.93
CA ALA A 718 43.20 1.84 10.44
C ALA A 718 44.09 2.46 9.35
N GLY A 719 44.70 3.60 9.64
CA GLY A 719 45.52 4.30 8.67
C GLY A 719 46.09 5.63 9.15
N SER A 720 46.74 5.65 10.31
CA SER A 720 47.82 6.64 10.53
C SER A 720 48.99 5.96 11.22
N ALA A 721 50.01 5.65 10.42
CA ALA A 721 51.32 5.31 10.91
C ALA A 721 51.79 6.38 11.89
N GLY A 722 52.43 5.93 12.97
CA GLY A 722 52.90 6.80 14.04
C GLY A 722 53.93 7.81 13.55
N ASP A 723 53.87 8.99 14.16
CA ASP A 723 54.99 9.91 14.24
C ASP A 723 55.61 9.78 15.65
N PRO A 724 56.90 9.45 15.76
CA PRO A 724 57.62 9.49 17.02
C PRO A 724 58.22 10.89 17.25
N MET A 725 58.15 11.34 18.50
CA MET A 725 58.80 12.53 19.08
C MET A 725 58.10 13.88 18.89
N GLY A 726 57.79 14.50 20.03
CA GLY A 726 57.23 15.84 20.19
C GLY A 726 56.45 15.95 21.48
#